data_AF-A0A4Q2YM41-F1
#
_entry.id   AF-A0A4Q2YM41-F1
#
_cell.length_a   1.000
_cell.length_b   1.000
_cell.length_c   1.000
_cell.angle_alpha   90.00
_cell.angle_beta   90.00
_cell.angle_gamma   90.00
#
_symmetry.space_group_name_H-M   'P 1'
#
loop_
_entity.id
_entity.type
_entity.pdbx_description
1 polymer ?
#
loop_
_entity_poly.entity_id
_entity_poly.type
_entity_poly.pdbx_seq_one_letter_code
_entity_poly.pdbx_strand_id
1 'polypeptide(L)'
;MWACAWFLPRIFLSLAVLAASGAVAAPIPRLVKDIFPGGTMAGSNPGAYCEMQGNAYFAATTLTHGEELWRSDGTSMGTVMVKDLLPGTASGAPRALTAVGGTLFFTVSDGVYYRNLWKSDGTAEGTLKIGAFTEPSVLTRVGDQLFFNAGGFWRSDGTAEGTTVVRSDVSLTNSLSSSGQGANIVLLDGIMYFAGRDAANGTELWRSDGTSEGTYIVKDITPGQNASSPKSLSVVGSRIFFICNGGKTLWKSDGTPHGSVLVKEFSSTIPTASFYSLIPTDSFLYASANDGTTGQELWISDGTPEGTILLKDIQPGMTASSPGSFATVGDHLYFRATTNLKGVELWKSDGTPDGTVMVRDIVSGPAGGNPGHLVAQGSVIYFFCGADDKLWRSDGTEEGTRAVKDLDLGMPYGGGTPNHLMTTGTRLFFNGDVGTGLEPWTSDGSAEGTNLLRDINPGANSGNVTFLGSLGGKMLFAANDGRSGRELWTSDGTPRGTMMLKDIQNGENGSIAIPSPPMLLTETHLYFTATGGGLLVELWRTDGTAAGTTMVKDIRPGGLPSNPRDLTKLGDLVIFSADNGTNGTELWTSDGTDAGTVLLKDINAGSTPSYPFPLAVIDSTLYFRADDGTNGAELWKTDGTTAGTLIVRNINPGSGSSSPTFLTTLGSTMFFTCTTSSGTELWKTNGTSAGTVIVRDINSGSASSSPSHIATIGSTIYFTAATAANGNELWKSDGTGAGTTMVLDIYPGVRSSTISDHFLKDGIIHFTAIKGLDDWQLWRSDGTGDGTYPLTSIPTNEPGEYSARARALASLGPYVVFTNEDRYGRELWRTDGTPGGTRMINDINPGPATSTPEYTPQQFAVLGSLAYIIADDGVNGAELWQTDGTEDGTRMVHDITGDPGSSKPLDLTVIGQKLYFTAMTEREGREWYVYDPAAPGPPLLVNGGVTATGRFSATAGGSVNANGSPSLASIEYGINHPWEHSADIPLTPDNGSSATPFSLPLSGLLPGRTYHYRLTANNEGGASTTSVGSFTTPPNSPPHSDGGLFSTHYQTALSTGIAAFGISDPEGDAVTVTVAGPTSVMGGSIVLNSGNLTYQPKAGFSGADQFTVSIADAYGGTSSFDVTVNVSGAFGFNPRAPEITIQARGSNKVRFNGIPDRPYRVQRSVDLIFWDDIETSSPDSEGLLDFTDLDPPQGKAFYRLEHP
;
A
#
# COMPACT_ATOMS: atom_id res chain seq x y z
N MET A 1 53.84 16.18 -19.19
CA MET A 1 54.15 14.73 -19.17
C MET A 1 54.62 14.33 -17.77
N TRP A 2 53.71 14.30 -16.78
CA TRP A 2 53.94 13.74 -15.45
C TRP A 2 52.64 12.99 -15.11
N ALA A 3 52.57 11.71 -15.51
CA ALA A 3 51.41 10.83 -15.39
C ALA A 3 51.89 9.37 -15.43
N CYS A 4 51.01 8.42 -15.10
CA CYS A 4 51.26 6.97 -15.10
C CYS A 4 52.31 6.48 -14.08
N ALA A 5 52.03 6.68 -12.78
CA ALA A 5 52.77 6.02 -11.69
C ALA A 5 51.91 5.65 -10.45
N TRP A 6 50.57 5.77 -10.52
CA TRP A 6 49.65 5.62 -9.37
C TRP A 6 48.31 4.94 -9.75
N PHE A 7 48.37 3.76 -10.36
CA PHE A 7 47.21 2.87 -10.51
C PHE A 7 47.65 1.41 -10.32
N LEU A 8 46.75 0.60 -9.74
CA LEU A 8 47.03 -0.70 -9.08
C LEU A 8 47.90 -0.51 -7.81
N PRO A 9 47.40 -0.81 -6.59
CA PRO A 9 46.41 -1.83 -6.27
C PRO A 9 45.17 -1.32 -5.49
N ARG A 10 43.97 -1.42 -6.09
CA ARG A 10 42.67 -1.25 -5.38
C ARG A 10 41.55 -2.21 -5.82
N ILE A 11 41.88 -3.28 -6.56
CA ILE A 11 40.90 -4.26 -7.07
C ILE A 11 40.83 -5.56 -6.20
N PHE A 12 41.82 -5.78 -5.32
CA PHE A 12 41.89 -6.95 -4.44
C PHE A 12 41.51 -6.68 -2.97
N LEU A 13 40.75 -5.62 -2.70
CA LEU A 13 40.28 -5.28 -1.33
C LEU A 13 38.77 -5.05 -1.20
N SER A 14 38.00 -5.25 -2.27
CA SER A 14 36.52 -5.13 -2.28
C SER A 14 35.81 -6.50 -2.27
N LEU A 15 36.40 -7.53 -2.87
CA LEU A 15 35.84 -8.90 -2.92
C LEU A 15 36.05 -9.75 -1.65
N ALA A 16 36.88 -9.29 -0.71
CA ALA A 16 37.19 -10.01 0.54
C ALA A 16 36.55 -9.40 1.80
N VAL A 17 35.82 -8.30 1.68
CA VAL A 17 35.18 -7.60 2.82
C VAL A 17 33.71 -7.98 2.99
N LEU A 18 32.98 -8.23 1.90
CA LEU A 18 31.57 -8.67 1.93
C LEU A 18 31.36 -10.00 2.70
N ALA A 19 32.39 -10.84 2.82
CA ALA A 19 32.31 -12.11 3.55
C ALA A 19 32.45 -11.99 5.08
N ALA A 20 32.65 -10.77 5.62
CA ALA A 20 32.92 -10.54 7.05
C ALA A 20 32.11 -9.40 7.69
N SER A 21 31.38 -8.60 6.90
CA SER A 21 30.31 -7.73 7.40
C SER A 21 28.99 -8.50 7.38
N GLY A 22 28.30 -8.60 8.52
CA GLY A 22 26.93 -9.13 8.58
C GLY A 22 25.93 -8.19 7.93
N ALA A 23 25.84 -8.24 6.59
CA ALA A 23 24.85 -7.48 5.84
C ALA A 23 23.45 -8.05 6.14
N VAL A 24 22.65 -7.27 6.86
CA VAL A 24 21.24 -7.54 7.10
C VAL A 24 20.52 -7.47 5.74
N ALA A 25 19.79 -8.51 5.36
CA ALA A 25 18.95 -8.44 4.17
C ALA A 25 17.87 -7.37 4.35
N ALA A 26 17.63 -6.60 3.30
CA ALA A 26 16.35 -5.96 3.09
C ALA A 26 15.24 -7.05 3.02
N PRO A 27 14.15 -6.99 3.80
CA PRO A 27 12.86 -7.59 3.41
C PRO A 27 12.42 -7.27 1.98
N ILE A 28 11.57 -8.13 1.45
CA ILE A 28 11.21 -8.22 0.03
C ILE A 28 9.81 -8.85 -0.13
N PRO A 29 9.19 -8.79 -1.32
CA PRO A 29 8.02 -9.56 -1.74
C PRO A 29 7.72 -10.91 -1.02
N ARG A 30 6.85 -10.94 0.02
CA ARG A 30 6.51 -12.16 0.82
C ARG A 30 4.99 -12.46 0.97
N LEU A 31 4.45 -13.62 0.57
CA LEU A 31 3.06 -14.03 0.87
C LEU A 31 2.66 -13.97 2.37
N VAL A 32 1.38 -13.72 2.74
CA VAL A 32 0.87 -13.93 4.11
C VAL A 32 -0.11 -15.09 4.18
N LYS A 33 -1.09 -15.21 3.28
CA LYS A 33 -2.06 -16.33 3.24
C LYS A 33 -2.54 -16.53 1.76
N ASP A 34 -3.54 -17.36 1.45
CA ASP A 34 -4.30 -17.35 0.17
C ASP A 34 -5.85 -17.33 0.36
N ILE A 35 -6.63 -16.61 -0.47
CA ILE A 35 -8.08 -16.35 -0.35
C ILE A 35 -8.91 -16.98 -1.42
N PHE A 36 -8.38 -16.96 -2.64
CA PHE A 36 -8.99 -17.54 -3.81
C PHE A 36 -8.27 -18.85 -4.19
N PRO A 37 -7.81 -19.70 -3.22
CA PRO A 37 -6.84 -20.74 -3.49
C PRO A 37 -7.41 -21.75 -4.49
N GLY A 38 -6.72 -21.89 -5.62
CA GLY A 38 -7.11 -22.79 -6.69
C GLY A 38 -8.11 -22.23 -7.71
N GLY A 39 -8.44 -20.94 -7.67
CA GLY A 39 -9.08 -20.27 -8.82
C GLY A 39 -8.06 -19.90 -9.91
N THR A 40 -8.49 -19.91 -11.18
CA THR A 40 -7.60 -19.61 -12.31
C THR A 40 -7.54 -18.11 -12.59
N MET A 41 -6.46 -17.45 -12.15
CA MET A 41 -6.01 -16.07 -12.48
C MET A 41 -6.95 -14.88 -12.22
N ALA A 42 -8.24 -15.12 -11.93
CA ALA A 42 -9.24 -14.06 -11.87
C ALA A 42 -9.39 -13.48 -10.46
N GLY A 43 -9.85 -14.34 -9.56
CA GLY A 43 -10.30 -14.09 -8.21
C GLY A 43 -10.85 -12.72 -7.82
N SER A 44 -10.53 -12.36 -6.60
CA SER A 44 -11.13 -11.44 -5.66
C SER A 44 -11.46 -9.99 -6.13
N ASN A 45 -10.85 -9.45 -7.20
CA ASN A 45 -11.12 -8.16 -7.88
C ASN A 45 -11.75 -6.94 -7.13
N PRO A 46 -10.94 -6.12 -6.44
CA PRO A 46 -11.41 -5.41 -5.25
C PRO A 46 -11.49 -3.89 -5.37
N GLY A 47 -11.86 -3.20 -4.28
CA GLY A 47 -12.32 -1.83 -4.40
C GLY A 47 -12.50 -0.94 -3.17
N ALA A 48 -11.91 0.25 -3.21
CA ALA A 48 -12.03 1.30 -2.21
C ALA A 48 -11.93 0.97 -0.69
N TYR A 49 -11.83 1.97 0.21
CA TYR A 49 -10.63 2.06 1.07
C TYR A 49 -10.68 2.81 2.50
N CYS A 50 -10.17 2.37 3.72
CA CYS A 50 -10.08 3.17 5.05
C CYS A 50 -8.95 2.96 6.16
N GLU A 51 -9.08 3.05 7.53
CA GLU A 51 -8.12 3.10 8.73
C GLU A 51 -8.13 2.18 10.13
N MET A 52 -9.15 1.48 10.78
CA MET A 52 -9.35 0.91 12.22
C MET A 52 -8.43 -0.05 12.98
N GLN A 53 -8.73 -0.27 14.29
CA GLN A 53 -8.15 0.44 15.46
C GLN A 53 -6.62 0.47 15.44
N GLY A 54 -6.01 0.85 14.33
CA GLY A 54 -4.64 0.52 14.01
C GLY A 54 -4.41 0.25 12.52
N ASN A 55 -4.82 -0.91 12.02
CA ASN A 55 -4.26 -1.47 10.79
C ASN A 55 -5.20 -2.54 10.13
N ALA A 56 -5.06 -2.71 8.81
CA ALA A 56 -6.07 -2.79 7.72
C ALA A 56 -7.40 -3.56 7.81
N TYR A 57 -8.30 -3.12 6.91
CA TYR A 57 -9.57 -3.76 6.54
C TYR A 57 -10.13 -3.04 5.15
N PHE A 58 -10.29 -3.61 3.89
CA PHE A 58 -10.78 -3.18 2.44
C PHE A 58 -12.07 -3.71 1.61
N ALA A 59 -12.19 -3.90 0.23
CA ALA A 59 -13.26 -4.63 -0.58
C ALA A 59 -12.92 -5.72 -1.72
N ALA A 60 -12.46 -6.98 -1.50
CA ALA A 60 -12.30 -8.07 -2.52
C ALA A 60 -13.45 -9.10 -2.68
N THR A 61 -13.23 -10.37 -3.11
CA THR A 61 -14.24 -11.39 -3.58
C THR A 61 -13.82 -12.89 -3.33
N THR A 62 -14.69 -13.88 -3.04
CA THR A 62 -14.35 -15.34 -3.14
C THR A 62 -15.28 -16.20 -3.98
N LEU A 63 -14.85 -17.45 -4.25
CA LEU A 63 -15.61 -18.54 -4.87
C LEU A 63 -16.86 -19.01 -4.11
N THR A 64 -16.97 -18.76 -2.80
CA THR A 64 -18.09 -19.24 -1.97
C THR A 64 -18.85 -18.15 -1.27
N HIS A 65 -18.25 -16.97 -1.14
CA HIS A 65 -18.75 -15.85 -0.36
C HIS A 65 -18.31 -14.49 -0.94
N GLY A 66 -18.06 -14.35 -2.24
CA GLY A 66 -18.03 -13.11 -3.06
C GLY A 66 -17.56 -11.80 -2.44
N GLU A 67 -18.10 -10.64 -2.89
CA GLU A 67 -17.42 -9.34 -2.69
C GLU A 67 -17.37 -8.81 -1.21
N GLU A 68 -16.65 -9.46 -0.27
CA GLU A 68 -16.89 -9.53 1.21
C GLU A 68 -15.76 -9.46 2.37
N LEU A 69 -15.90 -8.77 3.55
CA LEU A 69 -15.03 -8.48 4.80
C LEU A 69 -14.05 -9.39 5.56
N TRP A 70 -12.76 -9.01 5.77
CA TRP A 70 -11.88 -9.58 6.83
C TRP A 70 -10.71 -8.72 7.54
N ARG A 71 -9.67 -9.16 8.31
CA ARG A 71 -8.74 -8.27 9.15
C ARG A 71 -7.29 -8.31 8.72
N SER A 72 -6.49 -7.27 9.01
CA SER A 72 -5.02 -7.41 8.95
C SER A 72 -4.16 -6.60 9.91
N ASP A 73 -3.04 -7.23 10.29
CA ASP A 73 -2.56 -7.22 11.68
C ASP A 73 -1.08 -7.47 11.88
N GLY A 74 -0.60 -8.62 11.50
CA GLY A 74 0.54 -9.37 12.03
C GLY A 74 0.80 -10.57 11.16
N THR A 75 -0.13 -11.51 11.19
CA THR A 75 0.08 -12.87 10.74
C THR A 75 -1.07 -13.42 9.90
N SER A 76 -0.81 -14.29 8.94
CA SER A 76 -1.82 -15.14 8.26
C SER A 76 -2.94 -15.65 9.19
N MET A 77 -2.57 -15.89 10.46
CA MET A 77 -3.40 -16.44 11.52
C MET A 77 -4.49 -15.49 12.02
N GLY A 78 -4.24 -14.18 12.03
CA GLY A 78 -5.26 -13.28 12.49
C GLY A 78 -6.46 -13.28 11.55
N THR A 79 -6.27 -13.64 10.28
CA THR A 79 -7.16 -13.45 9.14
C THR A 79 -8.39 -14.36 9.15
N VAL A 80 -9.55 -13.93 9.72
CA VAL A 80 -10.74 -14.81 10.00
C VAL A 80 -12.20 -14.24 9.95
N MET A 81 -13.04 -14.63 8.97
CA MET A 81 -14.50 -14.34 8.67
C MET A 81 -15.45 -13.69 9.74
N VAL A 82 -16.36 -12.78 9.32
CA VAL A 82 -17.62 -12.34 9.98
C VAL A 82 -18.81 -12.74 9.10
N LYS A 83 -19.72 -11.84 8.69
CA LYS A 83 -20.81 -12.18 7.76
C LYS A 83 -20.46 -11.86 6.34
N ASP A 84 -20.18 -12.90 5.59
CA ASP A 84 -21.03 -13.25 4.46
C ASP A 84 -22.32 -12.35 4.35
N LEU A 85 -22.64 -11.58 3.28
CA LEU A 85 -23.75 -10.58 3.20
C LEU A 85 -25.06 -10.69 2.28
N LEU A 86 -25.21 -11.27 1.07
CA LEU A 86 -26.55 -11.67 0.48
C LEU A 86 -26.61 -13.15 0.05
N PRO A 87 -27.49 -14.01 0.60
CA PRO A 87 -27.09 -15.34 1.09
C PRO A 87 -26.45 -16.24 0.03
N GLY A 88 -25.31 -16.85 0.35
CA GLY A 88 -24.62 -17.75 -0.57
C GLY A 88 -23.75 -16.98 -1.55
N THR A 89 -24.14 -16.89 -2.83
CA THR A 89 -23.24 -16.47 -3.92
C THR A 89 -23.69 -15.25 -4.75
N ALA A 90 -23.90 -14.08 -4.14
CA ALA A 90 -24.06 -12.80 -4.86
C ALA A 90 -23.26 -11.64 -4.23
N SER A 91 -22.40 -10.96 -5.01
CA SER A 91 -21.58 -9.77 -4.67
C SER A 91 -22.36 -8.46 -4.43
N GLY A 92 -21.90 -7.60 -3.51
CA GLY A 92 -22.56 -6.31 -3.17
C GLY A 92 -21.89 -5.05 -3.70
N ALA A 93 -20.69 -5.16 -4.27
CA ALA A 93 -19.90 -4.01 -4.73
C ALA A 93 -19.61 -2.94 -3.66
N PRO A 94 -19.05 -3.30 -2.48
CA PRO A 94 -18.47 -2.36 -1.54
C PRO A 94 -17.17 -1.68 -2.05
N ARG A 95 -16.93 -0.42 -1.67
CA ARG A 95 -15.96 0.62 -2.11
C ARG A 95 -15.80 1.67 -0.91
N ALA A 96 -15.32 2.95 -0.92
CA ALA A 96 -15.98 4.20 -0.26
C ALA A 96 -15.91 4.90 1.14
N LEU A 97 -14.85 5.53 1.64
CA LEU A 97 -14.79 5.83 3.08
C LEU A 97 -14.43 7.31 3.55
N THR A 98 -14.62 7.67 4.83
CA THR A 98 -13.98 8.65 5.80
C THR A 98 -13.98 8.01 7.25
N ALA A 99 -13.51 8.51 8.43
CA ALA A 99 -13.51 7.70 9.71
C ALA A 99 -13.38 8.42 11.09
N VAL A 100 -13.70 7.69 12.20
CA VAL A 100 -14.23 8.23 13.50
C VAL A 100 -14.20 7.27 14.71
N GLY A 101 -14.32 7.79 15.95
CA GLY A 101 -14.49 7.10 17.23
C GLY A 101 -14.70 5.58 17.22
N GLY A 102 -13.66 4.82 16.98
CA GLY A 102 -13.67 3.35 17.04
C GLY A 102 -14.42 2.62 15.92
N THR A 103 -14.97 3.25 14.86
CA THR A 103 -16.03 2.56 14.07
C THR A 103 -16.02 2.65 12.47
N LEU A 104 -17.04 2.32 11.58
CA LEU A 104 -17.18 2.68 10.09
C LEU A 104 -18.36 2.27 9.10
N PHE A 105 -18.69 3.14 8.12
CA PHE A 105 -19.99 3.39 7.42
C PHE A 105 -19.98 3.89 5.98
N PHE A 106 -20.71 3.34 5.03
CA PHE A 106 -20.66 3.68 3.60
C PHE A 106 -21.77 2.85 2.83
N THR A 107 -21.91 2.65 1.50
CA THR A 107 -23.11 1.93 0.91
C THR A 107 -23.07 0.47 0.44
N VAL A 108 -24.17 -0.19 0.09
CA VAL A 108 -24.09 -1.25 -0.91
C VAL A 108 -25.35 -1.42 -1.73
N SER A 109 -25.11 -1.97 -2.92
CA SER A 109 -26.09 -2.62 -3.78
C SER A 109 -26.98 -3.55 -2.96
N ASP A 110 -28.28 -3.34 -2.89
CA ASP A 110 -29.20 -4.39 -2.42
C ASP A 110 -29.40 -5.53 -3.44
N GLY A 111 -28.46 -5.70 -4.37
CA GLY A 111 -28.56 -6.53 -5.56
C GLY A 111 -29.43 -5.93 -6.67
N VAL A 112 -30.13 -4.80 -6.44
CA VAL A 112 -31.17 -4.25 -7.33
C VAL A 112 -30.95 -2.74 -7.59
N TYR A 113 -29.68 -2.35 -7.76
CA TYR A 113 -29.16 -1.01 -8.07
C TYR A 113 -29.10 0.02 -6.94
N TYR A 114 -29.80 -0.11 -5.82
CA TYR A 114 -29.73 0.94 -4.79
C TYR A 114 -28.54 0.76 -3.87
N ARG A 115 -27.80 1.87 -3.69
CA ARG A 115 -26.75 1.97 -2.69
C ARG A 115 -27.34 2.44 -1.35
N ASN A 116 -27.36 1.49 -0.43
CA ASN A 116 -27.94 1.51 0.92
C ASN A 116 -26.81 1.64 1.96
N LEU A 117 -26.81 2.46 3.01
CA LEU A 117 -25.62 2.81 3.87
C LEU A 117 -25.38 1.93 5.14
N TRP A 118 -24.15 1.79 5.74
CA TRP A 118 -23.78 0.74 6.76
C TRP A 118 -22.84 0.93 8.01
N LYS A 119 -22.55 -0.14 8.83
CA LYS A 119 -21.84 -0.19 10.17
C LYS A 119 -21.19 -1.51 10.67
N SER A 120 -19.99 -1.52 11.31
CA SER A 120 -19.44 -2.75 12.01
C SER A 120 -18.55 -2.64 13.31
N ASP A 121 -17.56 -3.55 13.68
CA ASP A 121 -16.57 -3.48 14.85
C ASP A 121 -15.19 -4.33 15.00
N GLY A 122 -15.05 -5.50 15.68
CA GLY A 122 -13.87 -6.44 16.02
C GLY A 122 -13.81 -7.88 16.89
N THR A 123 -14.84 -8.77 17.20
CA THR A 123 -15.15 -10.25 17.48
C THR A 123 -16.23 -10.88 16.50
N ALA A 124 -17.44 -11.38 16.85
CA ALA A 124 -18.55 -11.60 15.86
C ALA A 124 -20.02 -11.36 16.39
N GLU A 125 -20.24 -10.34 17.26
CA GLU A 125 -21.42 -9.96 18.06
C GLU A 125 -21.90 -8.47 18.08
N GLY A 126 -21.16 -7.45 17.63
CA GLY A 126 -21.65 -6.09 17.23
C GLY A 126 -22.47 -5.86 15.91
N THR A 127 -21.86 -5.37 14.81
CA THR A 127 -22.28 -5.12 13.37
C THR A 127 -23.76 -5.46 12.94
N LEU A 128 -24.64 -4.53 12.42
CA LEU A 128 -26.00 -4.81 11.81
C LEU A 128 -26.89 -3.61 11.26
N LYS A 129 -28.17 -3.84 10.80
CA LYS A 129 -29.19 -3.12 9.89
C LYS A 129 -30.42 -2.32 10.45
N ILE A 130 -31.08 -1.52 9.57
CA ILE A 130 -31.90 -0.29 9.77
C ILE A 130 -33.02 -0.11 8.58
N GLY A 131 -33.56 0.98 7.90
CA GLY A 131 -34.77 1.01 6.94
C GLY A 131 -34.93 1.52 5.40
N ALA A 132 -34.15 2.41 4.70
CA ALA A 132 -34.05 2.77 3.21
C ALA A 132 -33.11 3.96 2.78
N PHE A 133 -32.19 3.87 1.77
CA PHE A 133 -31.51 5.03 1.12
C PHE A 133 -31.70 5.26 -0.39
N THR A 134 -31.60 6.53 -0.80
CA THR A 134 -31.56 6.98 -2.21
C THR A 134 -30.20 7.59 -2.59
N GLU A 135 -29.21 6.74 -2.91
CA GLU A 135 -27.84 7.09 -3.39
C GLU A 135 -27.02 8.05 -2.50
N PRO A 136 -26.64 7.61 -1.30
CA PRO A 136 -25.87 8.42 -0.38
C PRO A 136 -24.39 8.49 -0.81
N SER A 137 -23.73 9.63 -0.54
CA SER A 137 -22.45 10.04 -1.13
C SER A 137 -21.80 11.25 -0.41
N VAL A 138 -20.59 11.62 -0.86
CA VAL A 138 -19.82 12.85 -0.59
C VAL A 138 -19.52 13.16 0.89
N LEU A 139 -18.25 13.08 1.31
CA LEU A 139 -17.97 12.71 2.69
C LEU A 139 -16.78 13.24 3.43
N THR A 140 -16.94 13.49 4.74
CA THR A 140 -15.89 14.18 5.46
C THR A 140 -15.94 14.10 6.97
N ARG A 141 -14.74 14.23 7.56
CA ARG A 141 -14.47 14.21 9.00
C ARG A 141 -13.95 15.57 9.56
N VAL A 142 -14.58 16.07 10.65
CA VAL A 142 -14.77 17.46 11.09
C VAL A 142 -15.42 17.55 12.51
N GLY A 143 -14.82 16.94 13.53
CA GLY A 143 -15.43 16.72 14.85
C GLY A 143 -15.14 15.28 15.24
N ASP A 144 -16.08 14.48 15.74
CA ASP A 144 -17.56 14.55 15.77
C ASP A 144 -18.16 13.14 15.46
N GLN A 145 -19.28 12.73 14.86
CA GLN A 145 -20.49 13.29 14.28
C GLN A 145 -20.32 14.13 12.96
N LEU A 146 -20.87 13.60 11.85
CA LEU A 146 -20.45 13.48 10.40
C LEU A 146 -21.15 13.96 9.05
N PHE A 147 -20.44 14.65 8.17
CA PHE A 147 -20.98 15.22 6.92
C PHE A 147 -21.28 14.31 5.66
N PHE A 148 -22.53 14.27 5.08
CA PHE A 148 -22.92 13.55 3.83
C PHE A 148 -24.21 13.86 3.01
N ASN A 149 -24.10 13.79 1.67
CA ASN A 149 -25.21 13.84 0.70
C ASN A 149 -26.03 12.56 0.44
N ALA A 150 -27.35 12.65 0.43
CA ALA A 150 -28.11 12.15 -0.72
C ALA A 150 -29.30 13.08 -0.93
N GLY A 151 -29.61 13.51 -2.16
CA GLY A 151 -30.74 14.42 -2.42
C GLY A 151 -30.91 15.50 -1.34
N GLY A 152 -29.81 16.14 -0.94
CA GLY A 152 -29.70 16.83 0.34
C GLY A 152 -28.52 16.37 1.22
N PHE A 153 -28.03 17.24 2.09
CA PHE A 153 -27.03 17.02 3.16
C PHE A 153 -27.85 17.04 4.55
N TRP A 154 -27.76 16.10 5.53
CA TRP A 154 -28.60 15.83 6.77
C TRP A 154 -27.83 15.91 8.23
N ARG A 155 -28.10 15.29 9.46
CA ARG A 155 -27.27 14.99 10.78
C ARG A 155 -27.33 13.67 11.67
N SER A 156 -26.50 13.39 12.78
CA SER A 156 -26.12 12.07 13.49
C SER A 156 -24.91 11.82 14.42
N ASP A 157 -25.02 10.67 15.14
CA ASP A 157 -24.12 9.83 15.96
C ASP A 157 -24.23 8.29 15.74
N GLY A 158 -24.91 7.76 14.74
CA GLY A 158 -25.03 6.30 14.67
C GLY A 158 -25.91 5.65 15.72
N THR A 159 -26.93 6.27 16.25
CA THR A 159 -27.89 5.49 17.04
C THR A 159 -29.17 5.41 16.25
N ALA A 160 -30.06 4.41 16.32
CA ALA A 160 -31.00 4.25 15.21
C ALA A 160 -32.03 5.36 14.78
N GLU A 161 -32.21 6.59 15.31
CA GLU A 161 -31.67 7.46 16.43
C GLU A 161 -30.64 8.59 16.28
N GLY A 162 -29.96 8.81 15.16
CA GLY A 162 -29.00 9.89 14.97
C GLY A 162 -28.83 10.32 13.52
N THR A 163 -28.74 9.50 12.50
CA THR A 163 -28.55 9.91 11.08
C THR A 163 -29.90 10.38 10.65
N THR A 164 -30.16 11.61 10.22
CA THR A 164 -31.42 12.22 9.76
C THR A 164 -31.16 13.78 9.62
N VAL A 165 -31.85 14.62 8.84
CA VAL A 165 -31.63 15.99 8.25
C VAL A 165 -31.79 17.38 8.94
N VAL A 166 -31.79 18.49 8.16
CA VAL A 166 -31.51 19.91 8.56
C VAL A 166 -32.19 21.12 7.86
N ARG A 167 -31.86 21.48 6.62
CA ARG A 167 -32.07 22.79 5.98
C ARG A 167 -32.27 22.84 4.41
N SER A 168 -33.38 22.43 3.76
CA SER A 168 -33.34 21.78 2.39
C SER A 168 -33.37 22.53 1.03
N ASP A 169 -32.23 22.91 0.53
CA ASP A 169 -32.05 22.89 -0.94
C ASP A 169 -30.72 22.29 -1.32
N VAL A 170 -29.96 21.84 -0.32
CA VAL A 170 -28.54 21.60 -0.48
C VAL A 170 -28.05 20.21 -0.32
N SER A 171 -27.17 19.89 -1.24
CA SER A 171 -26.17 18.84 -1.13
C SER A 171 -24.77 19.45 -0.91
N LEU A 172 -23.95 18.94 0.01
CA LEU A 172 -22.47 19.02 -0.03
C LEU A 172 -21.97 19.09 -1.48
N THR A 173 -21.05 19.99 -1.77
CA THR A 173 -20.27 19.89 -2.99
C THR A 173 -18.82 19.63 -2.65
N ASN A 174 -18.54 18.35 -2.41
CA ASN A 174 -17.30 17.80 -2.93
C ASN A 174 -17.45 17.73 -4.44
N SER A 175 -17.23 18.87 -5.08
CA SER A 175 -16.37 18.90 -6.25
C SER A 175 -14.94 18.53 -5.80
N LEU A 176 -14.77 17.30 -5.30
CA LEU A 176 -13.47 16.66 -5.21
C LEU A 176 -13.00 16.54 -6.66
N SER A 177 -12.17 17.49 -7.10
CA SER A 177 -11.41 17.28 -8.32
C SER A 177 -10.44 16.12 -8.08
N SER A 178 -10.10 15.41 -9.15
CA SER A 178 -9.54 14.05 -9.11
C SER A 178 -8.05 14.00 -8.75
N SER A 179 -7.70 14.54 -7.59
CA SER A 179 -6.34 14.71 -7.08
C SER A 179 -6.25 14.73 -5.55
N GLY A 180 -7.40 14.67 -4.84
CA GLY A 180 -7.48 14.67 -3.37
C GLY A 180 -6.90 15.91 -2.69
N GLN A 181 -6.52 16.91 -3.48
CA GLN A 181 -5.78 18.04 -3.00
C GLN A 181 -6.76 19.08 -2.48
N GLY A 182 -6.81 19.28 -1.17
CA GLY A 182 -7.57 20.36 -0.53
C GLY A 182 -8.86 19.90 0.09
N ALA A 183 -9.11 20.38 1.31
CA ALA A 183 -10.37 20.09 1.94
C ALA A 183 -11.49 20.94 1.32
N ASN A 184 -12.71 20.39 1.25
CA ASN A 184 -13.94 21.18 1.18
C ASN A 184 -14.60 21.32 2.56
N ILE A 185 -13.93 20.86 3.64
CA ILE A 185 -14.34 20.93 5.06
C ILE A 185 -13.14 20.94 6.09
N VAL A 186 -13.12 21.78 7.16
CA VAL A 186 -12.21 21.76 8.37
C VAL A 186 -12.89 22.21 9.68
N LEU A 187 -12.16 22.57 10.76
CA LEU A 187 -12.70 23.05 12.04
C LEU A 187 -11.96 24.26 12.62
N LEU A 188 -12.64 25.22 13.23
CA LEU A 188 -12.08 26.25 14.13
C LEU A 188 -13.06 26.45 15.30
N ASP A 189 -12.55 26.61 16.52
CA ASP A 189 -13.26 26.85 17.79
C ASP A 189 -14.23 25.73 18.21
N GLY A 190 -14.11 24.55 17.58
CA GLY A 190 -15.00 23.39 17.72
C GLY A 190 -15.92 23.22 16.50
N ILE A 191 -16.09 24.32 15.77
CA ILE A 191 -17.07 24.51 14.73
C ILE A 191 -16.56 23.95 13.38
N MET A 192 -17.39 23.28 12.55
CA MET A 192 -17.02 22.82 11.17
C MET A 192 -16.97 23.87 10.01
N TYR A 193 -15.77 24.24 9.61
CA TYR A 193 -15.46 24.97 8.38
C TYR A 193 -15.71 24.04 7.09
N PHE A 194 -16.30 24.40 5.91
CA PHE A 194 -17.10 23.57 4.87
C PHE A 194 -17.41 24.15 3.37
N ALA A 195 -18.40 23.65 2.55
CA ALA A 195 -18.91 23.99 1.16
C ALA A 195 -20.04 23.06 0.48
N GLY A 196 -21.34 23.44 0.29
CA GLY A 196 -22.32 22.64 -0.53
C GLY A 196 -23.68 23.22 -1.06
N ARG A 197 -24.09 22.92 -2.33
CA ARG A 197 -25.03 23.51 -3.37
C ARG A 197 -26.56 23.51 -3.23
N ASP A 198 -27.24 24.65 -3.52
CA ASP A 198 -28.72 24.84 -3.60
C ASP A 198 -29.28 25.25 -5.01
N ALA A 199 -30.56 25.63 -5.07
CA ALA A 199 -31.27 26.09 -6.26
C ALA A 199 -31.36 27.63 -6.42
N ALA A 200 -31.51 28.40 -5.34
CA ALA A 200 -31.69 29.85 -5.44
C ALA A 200 -30.37 30.59 -5.60
N ASN A 201 -29.30 30.10 -4.97
CA ASN A 201 -28.03 30.80 -4.89
C ASN A 201 -26.95 30.24 -5.78
N GLY A 202 -27.29 29.22 -6.56
CA GLY A 202 -26.25 28.28 -6.91
C GLY A 202 -25.75 27.64 -5.63
N THR A 203 -24.61 28.06 -5.11
CA THR A 203 -23.73 27.31 -4.19
C THR A 203 -22.86 28.45 -3.45
N GLU A 204 -21.90 28.28 -2.49
CA GLU A 204 -21.05 29.29 -1.72
C GLU A 204 -20.01 28.69 -0.67
N LEU A 205 -19.87 29.20 0.57
CA LEU A 205 -19.19 28.63 1.74
C LEU A 205 -20.22 28.25 2.86
N TRP A 206 -20.97 27.09 2.84
CA TRP A 206 -21.81 26.45 3.90
C TRP A 206 -20.83 26.88 5.13
N ARG A 207 -20.82 27.96 6.14
CA ARG A 207 -21.04 28.16 7.75
C ARG A 207 -22.08 27.53 8.74
N SER A 208 -21.68 26.64 9.67
CA SER A 208 -22.45 25.69 10.50
C SER A 208 -22.39 25.74 12.07
N ASP A 209 -23.33 25.19 12.81
CA ASP A 209 -23.14 24.82 14.23
C ASP A 209 -23.86 23.52 14.63
N GLY A 210 -24.99 23.09 14.00
CA GLY A 210 -25.57 21.74 14.17
C GLY A 210 -27.07 21.46 14.41
N THR A 211 -28.04 22.34 14.19
CA THR A 211 -29.52 22.02 14.12
C THR A 211 -30.10 23.04 13.17
N SER A 212 -30.91 23.93 13.75
CA SER A 212 -31.91 24.82 13.32
C SER A 212 -31.86 26.30 13.95
N GLU A 213 -31.22 26.76 15.09
CA GLU A 213 -30.39 28.05 15.39
C GLU A 213 -28.93 27.83 15.95
N GLY A 214 -27.93 27.87 15.06
CA GLY A 214 -26.48 27.56 14.91
C GLY A 214 -25.99 26.79 13.62
N THR A 215 -26.19 27.15 12.35
CA THR A 215 -25.79 26.55 11.06
C THR A 215 -26.21 27.50 9.89
N TYR A 216 -25.63 28.70 9.66
CA TYR A 216 -26.08 29.70 8.64
C TYR A 216 -24.95 30.52 7.94
N ILE A 217 -24.90 31.86 7.91
CA ILE A 217 -25.21 32.79 6.78
C ILE A 217 -24.79 34.37 6.97
N VAL A 218 -23.71 35.22 6.65
CA VAL A 218 -22.23 35.44 6.25
C VAL A 218 -21.95 36.36 5.02
N LYS A 219 -21.11 35.91 4.08
CA LYS A 219 -20.87 36.50 2.77
C LYS A 219 -21.24 35.53 1.62
N ASP A 220 -22.19 35.93 0.78
CA ASP A 220 -22.52 35.48 -0.60
C ASP A 220 -22.14 36.43 -1.69
N ILE A 221 -21.30 35.90 -2.51
CA ILE A 221 -19.99 36.30 -2.13
C ILE A 221 -19.56 37.36 -3.16
N THR A 222 -20.23 37.63 -4.31
CA THR A 222 -21.20 36.93 -5.20
C THR A 222 -22.76 36.99 -5.28
N PRO A 223 -23.37 38.16 -5.55
CA PRO A 223 -24.71 38.34 -6.18
C PRO A 223 -25.32 37.23 -7.12
N GLY A 224 -26.64 37.02 -7.17
CA GLY A 224 -27.39 36.13 -8.12
C GLY A 224 -27.01 34.62 -8.31
N GLN A 225 -27.67 33.91 -9.24
CA GLN A 225 -27.84 32.42 -9.26
C GLN A 225 -26.70 31.48 -9.79
N ASN A 226 -25.61 32.00 -10.38
CA ASN A 226 -24.49 31.21 -10.96
C ASN A 226 -23.55 30.52 -9.90
N ALA A 227 -22.30 30.16 -10.26
CA ALA A 227 -21.41 29.22 -9.52
C ALA A 227 -20.09 29.85 -9.01
N SER A 228 -19.39 29.24 -8.01
CA SER A 228 -18.09 29.66 -7.41
C SER A 228 -16.82 28.86 -7.83
N SER A 229 -16.92 27.69 -8.47
CA SER A 229 -15.84 26.73 -8.80
C SER A 229 -14.57 26.58 -7.88
N PRO A 230 -14.56 26.86 -6.56
CA PRO A 230 -13.41 26.88 -5.67
C PRO A 230 -13.31 25.55 -4.92
N LYS A 231 -12.39 25.51 -3.92
CA LYS A 231 -12.12 24.42 -2.96
C LYS A 231 -10.78 24.69 -2.17
N SER A 232 -10.51 24.13 -0.96
CA SER A 232 -9.24 24.22 -0.11
C SER A 232 -9.34 24.80 1.36
N LEU A 233 -9.84 24.04 2.35
CA LEU A 233 -10.00 24.49 3.76
C LEU A 233 -8.91 24.08 4.78
N SER A 234 -8.68 24.95 5.79
CA SER A 234 -7.60 24.99 6.82
C SER A 234 -7.83 26.10 7.90
N VAL A 235 -6.99 26.38 8.95
CA VAL A 235 -7.20 27.38 10.09
C VAL A 235 -5.91 28.00 10.75
N VAL A 236 -5.88 29.27 11.23
CA VAL A 236 -4.76 29.89 12.04
C VAL A 236 -5.31 30.82 13.13
N GLY A 237 -5.00 30.55 14.39
CA GLY A 237 -5.57 31.32 15.50
C GLY A 237 -7.11 31.37 15.42
N SER A 238 -7.73 32.47 15.84
CA SER A 238 -9.19 32.62 15.87
C SER A 238 -9.83 32.85 14.49
N ARG A 239 -9.19 32.45 13.39
CA ARG A 239 -9.64 32.81 12.04
C ARG A 239 -9.46 31.73 10.95
N ILE A 240 -10.21 31.91 9.86
CA ILE A 240 -10.17 31.23 8.54
C ILE A 240 -10.19 32.15 7.28
N PHE A 241 -9.57 31.74 6.11
CA PHE A 241 -8.83 32.31 4.86
C PHE A 241 -9.31 31.54 3.59
N PHE A 242 -10.45 31.86 2.95
CA PHE A 242 -11.07 30.97 1.95
C PHE A 242 -10.43 30.82 0.54
N ILE A 243 -11.11 30.39 -0.56
CA ILE A 243 -10.66 30.47 -1.98
C ILE A 243 -11.84 30.71 -2.91
N CYS A 244 -11.64 31.57 -3.91
CA CYS A 244 -12.66 32.21 -4.73
C CYS A 244 -12.73 31.74 -6.23
N ASN A 245 -12.90 32.69 -7.16
CA ASN A 245 -13.15 32.50 -8.57
C ASN A 245 -12.05 31.96 -9.47
N GLY A 246 -11.94 30.65 -9.66
CA GLY A 246 -11.15 30.15 -10.79
C GLY A 246 -9.63 30.38 -10.62
N GLY A 247 -9.23 31.23 -9.65
CA GLY A 247 -7.94 31.39 -8.99
C GLY A 247 -7.57 32.76 -8.32
N LYS A 248 -7.42 33.91 -8.96
CA LYS A 248 -7.17 35.33 -8.56
C LYS A 248 -7.05 36.04 -7.10
N THR A 249 -7.42 35.59 -5.86
CA THR A 249 -7.54 36.39 -4.52
C THR A 249 -7.47 35.84 -3.05
N LEU A 250 -7.64 36.73 -2.00
CA LEU A 250 -7.58 36.53 -0.50
C LEU A 250 -8.33 37.46 0.59
N TRP A 251 -9.66 37.39 0.95
CA TRP A 251 -10.46 38.27 1.94
C TRP A 251 -10.35 38.26 3.53
N LYS A 252 -9.92 39.14 4.46
CA LYS A 252 -10.04 38.82 5.96
C LYS A 252 -11.45 38.66 6.61
N SER A 253 -11.50 38.27 7.89
CA SER A 253 -12.64 38.25 8.82
C SER A 253 -12.25 37.86 10.27
N ASP A 254 -13.25 37.42 11.02
CA ASP A 254 -13.36 36.94 12.40
C ASP A 254 -14.64 36.07 12.63
N GLY A 255 -15.44 35.92 11.56
CA GLY A 255 -16.67 35.13 11.42
C GLY A 255 -17.73 35.92 10.68
N THR A 256 -17.65 37.24 10.73
CA THR A 256 -18.86 38.03 10.91
C THR A 256 -19.27 38.83 9.66
N PRO A 257 -20.52 39.35 9.49
CA PRO A 257 -20.67 40.63 8.08
C PRO A 257 -19.49 41.53 7.73
N HIS A 258 -19.53 42.71 8.27
CA HIS A 258 -18.39 43.51 8.65
C HIS A 258 -17.38 42.76 9.59
N GLY A 259 -16.87 41.62 9.12
CA GLY A 259 -15.47 41.20 9.21
C GLY A 259 -15.00 40.90 7.77
N SER A 260 -14.79 41.94 6.91
CA SER A 260 -14.37 41.82 5.47
C SER A 260 -13.88 43.01 4.46
N VAL A 261 -12.81 43.87 4.56
CA VAL A 261 -12.23 44.97 3.66
C VAL A 261 -10.83 44.77 2.95
N LEU A 262 -10.71 43.91 1.92
CA LEU A 262 -9.56 43.51 1.05
C LEU A 262 -8.14 43.23 1.65
N VAL A 263 -7.23 42.58 0.91
CA VAL A 263 -5.84 42.25 1.36
C VAL A 263 -4.75 42.27 0.25
N LYS A 264 -4.94 42.53 -1.04
CA LYS A 264 -4.45 43.66 -1.90
C LYS A 264 -4.56 43.20 -3.37
N GLU A 265 -5.02 44.02 -4.31
CA GLU A 265 -5.57 43.59 -5.64
C GLU A 265 -4.48 43.24 -6.71
N PHE A 266 -4.66 42.27 -7.62
CA PHE A 266 -4.02 42.20 -8.97
C PHE A 266 -5.05 42.59 -10.04
N SER A 267 -4.67 42.62 -11.32
CA SER A 267 -5.60 43.07 -12.37
C SER A 267 -6.42 41.93 -12.95
N SER A 268 -7.74 42.02 -12.87
CA SER A 268 -8.67 41.24 -13.68
C SER A 268 -8.55 41.58 -15.18
N THR A 269 -7.40 41.20 -15.77
CA THR A 269 -6.97 41.30 -17.19
C THR A 269 -5.73 40.46 -17.60
N ILE A 270 -5.17 39.48 -16.85
CA ILE A 270 -3.81 38.93 -17.16
C ILE A 270 -3.75 37.39 -17.16
N PRO A 271 -3.69 36.64 -18.28
CA PRO A 271 -4.26 35.27 -18.47
C PRO A 271 -3.67 34.08 -17.72
N THR A 272 -2.96 34.29 -16.64
CA THR A 272 -2.05 33.31 -16.05
C THR A 272 -2.46 32.88 -14.64
N ALA A 273 -3.34 33.59 -13.98
CA ALA A 273 -2.91 34.44 -12.91
C ALA A 273 -3.85 34.30 -11.71
N SER A 274 -3.47 33.62 -10.61
CA SER A 274 -4.47 33.08 -9.68
C SER A 274 -4.04 32.53 -8.32
N PHE A 275 -4.94 31.91 -7.52
CA PHE A 275 -4.88 31.24 -6.19
C PHE A 275 -5.50 29.86 -6.18
N TYR A 276 -4.77 29.06 -5.48
CA TYR A 276 -4.43 27.70 -5.72
C TYR A 276 -4.79 26.87 -4.43
N SER A 277 -4.11 26.88 -3.26
CA SER A 277 -4.51 26.09 -2.06
C SER A 277 -3.94 26.35 -0.64
N LEU A 278 -4.83 26.63 0.26
CA LEU A 278 -4.64 27.46 1.44
C LEU A 278 -4.16 26.69 2.65
N ILE A 279 -3.31 27.24 3.55
CA ILE A 279 -2.75 26.42 4.65
C ILE A 279 -2.34 27.07 6.01
N PRO A 280 -2.62 26.47 7.19
CA PRO A 280 -2.02 26.83 8.47
C PRO A 280 -0.51 26.89 8.50
N THR A 281 -0.01 27.88 9.25
CA THR A 281 0.78 27.58 10.46
C THR A 281 0.01 28.01 11.70
N ASP A 282 0.64 28.05 12.88
CA ASP A 282 0.06 28.63 14.09
C ASP A 282 0.13 30.16 14.14
N SER A 283 1.01 30.80 13.34
CA SER A 283 1.28 32.25 13.43
C SER A 283 0.94 33.03 12.15
N PHE A 284 1.24 32.45 11.00
CA PHE A 284 1.06 33.06 9.70
C PHE A 284 0.21 32.16 8.82
N LEU A 285 -0.62 32.79 7.98
CA LEU A 285 -0.77 32.22 6.68
C LEU A 285 0.52 32.50 5.90
N TYR A 286 0.94 31.58 5.06
CA TYR A 286 1.70 31.95 3.88
C TYR A 286 0.81 31.78 2.67
N ALA A 287 1.22 32.21 1.49
CA ALA A 287 0.49 31.72 0.34
C ALA A 287 1.42 31.91 -0.84
N SER A 288 1.43 30.97 -1.74
CA SER A 288 2.40 31.00 -2.81
C SER A 288 1.64 31.41 -4.04
N ALA A 289 1.96 32.60 -4.62
CA ALA A 289 1.56 33.53 -5.73
C ALA A 289 1.40 33.25 -7.33
N ASN A 290 0.32 33.71 -8.00
CA ASN A 290 -0.12 33.57 -9.43
C ASN A 290 -0.60 34.87 -10.13
N ASP A 291 0.05 35.36 -11.19
CA ASP A 291 -0.19 36.55 -12.05
C ASP A 291 0.71 36.45 -13.28
N GLY A 292 1.56 37.42 -13.58
CA GLY A 292 2.16 37.57 -14.91
C GLY A 292 3.63 38.00 -14.95
N THR A 293 4.37 38.02 -13.84
CA THR A 293 5.71 38.67 -13.75
C THR A 293 6.97 37.78 -13.51
N THR A 294 6.97 36.75 -12.66
CA THR A 294 8.17 36.08 -12.05
C THR A 294 8.02 34.58 -11.57
N GLY A 295 7.22 33.78 -12.28
CA GLY A 295 6.75 32.37 -12.19
C GLY A 295 6.46 31.57 -10.91
N GLN A 296 5.24 31.00 -10.70
CA GLN A 296 4.69 30.35 -9.48
C GLN A 296 5.79 29.95 -8.43
N GLU A 297 6.22 30.75 -7.42
CA GLU A 297 7.29 30.65 -6.34
C GLU A 297 6.90 30.44 -4.81
N LEU A 298 7.28 31.32 -3.85
CA LEU A 298 6.78 31.40 -2.44
C LEU A 298 6.45 32.85 -2.00
N TRP A 299 5.32 33.10 -1.32
CA TRP A 299 4.98 34.40 -0.68
C TRP A 299 4.42 34.14 0.75
N ILE A 300 4.14 35.16 1.56
CA ILE A 300 3.62 35.00 2.95
C ILE A 300 2.48 35.98 3.27
N SER A 301 1.58 35.70 4.23
CA SER A 301 0.41 36.53 4.63
C SER A 301 0.15 36.61 6.16
N ASP A 302 0.35 37.79 6.76
CA ASP A 302 -0.20 38.07 8.11
C ASP A 302 -1.74 38.21 8.12
N GLY A 303 -2.34 38.33 6.94
CA GLY A 303 -3.67 38.85 6.77
C GLY A 303 -3.69 40.35 7.02
N THR A 304 -3.20 41.10 6.02
CA THR A 304 -3.43 42.54 5.78
C THR A 304 -3.06 42.85 4.32
N PRO A 305 -3.62 43.91 3.70
CA PRO A 305 -3.18 44.41 2.39
C PRO A 305 -1.68 44.58 2.20
N GLU A 306 -0.99 44.93 3.28
CA GLU A 306 0.39 45.33 3.27
C GLU A 306 1.34 44.19 3.68
N GLY A 307 0.96 43.39 4.68
CA GLY A 307 1.72 42.28 5.26
C GLY A 307 1.55 40.95 4.53
N THR A 308 1.16 41.02 3.26
CA THR A 308 1.12 39.85 2.37
C THR A 308 2.02 40.11 1.16
N ILE A 309 3.17 39.40 1.09
CA ILE A 309 4.42 39.86 0.44
C ILE A 309 5.31 38.72 -0.13
N LEU A 310 6.25 39.07 -1.03
CA LEU A 310 7.24 38.16 -1.65
C LEU A 310 8.14 37.60 -0.58
N LEU A 311 7.71 36.47 -0.03
CA LEU A 311 8.51 35.62 0.83
C LEU A 311 9.80 35.31 0.10
N LYS A 312 9.74 34.77 -1.12
CA LYS A 312 10.94 34.69 -1.96
C LYS A 312 10.67 34.35 -3.43
N ASP A 313 11.42 35.05 -4.28
CA ASP A 313 11.57 34.79 -5.72
C ASP A 313 12.78 33.86 -5.81
N ILE A 314 12.55 32.62 -5.44
CA ILE A 314 13.55 31.62 -5.17
C ILE A 314 14.32 31.24 -6.44
N GLN A 315 13.77 31.48 -7.65
CA GLN A 315 14.54 31.65 -8.89
C GLN A 315 13.91 32.76 -9.75
N PRO A 316 14.69 33.71 -10.28
CA PRO A 316 14.17 34.74 -11.18
C PRO A 316 13.44 34.27 -12.46
N GLY A 317 12.37 34.99 -12.80
CA GLY A 317 11.80 35.11 -14.16
C GLY A 317 10.40 34.53 -14.32
N MET A 318 9.71 34.75 -15.45
CA MET A 318 8.31 34.28 -15.62
C MET A 318 8.15 32.75 -15.66
N THR A 319 9.18 32.00 -16.05
CA THR A 319 9.36 30.57 -15.75
C THR A 319 9.18 30.31 -14.25
N ALA A 320 8.75 29.14 -13.79
CA ALA A 320 7.91 29.09 -12.59
C ALA A 320 7.91 27.77 -11.81
N SER A 321 7.76 27.86 -10.47
CA SER A 321 8.24 26.86 -9.51
C SER A 321 7.42 25.59 -9.44
N SER A 322 6.17 25.66 -9.03
CA SER A 322 5.14 24.61 -9.04
C SER A 322 4.48 24.25 -7.69
N PRO A 323 4.74 24.97 -6.56
CA PRO A 323 4.98 24.43 -5.23
C PRO A 323 4.11 23.25 -4.77
N GLY A 324 3.75 23.21 -3.49
CA GLY A 324 2.71 22.31 -3.11
C GLY A 324 2.91 21.60 -1.84
N SER A 325 1.89 20.78 -1.76
CA SER A 325 1.56 19.70 -0.90
C SER A 325 2.54 19.36 0.27
N PHE A 326 2.05 18.81 1.37
CA PHE A 326 2.34 19.51 2.57
C PHE A 326 1.98 18.96 3.98
N ALA A 327 2.91 19.12 4.95
CA ALA A 327 2.65 19.31 6.40
C ALA A 327 3.75 20.19 7.07
N THR A 328 3.39 20.87 8.17
CA THR A 328 4.25 21.82 8.94
C THR A 328 5.13 21.08 9.97
N VAL A 329 6.25 21.65 10.46
CA VAL A 329 6.88 21.19 11.73
C VAL A 329 7.45 22.35 12.54
N GLY A 330 6.90 22.56 13.75
CA GLY A 330 7.16 23.76 14.54
C GLY A 330 6.84 25.02 13.74
N ASP A 331 7.67 26.05 13.87
CA ASP A 331 7.50 27.32 13.14
C ASP A 331 7.91 27.25 11.65
N HIS A 332 8.26 26.08 11.11
CA HIS A 332 8.87 25.95 9.79
C HIS A 332 7.91 25.45 8.70
N LEU A 333 7.75 26.30 7.69
CA LEU A 333 7.36 25.94 6.34
C LEU A 333 8.45 25.11 5.71
N TYR A 334 8.37 23.82 5.89
CA TYR A 334 8.82 22.92 4.84
C TYR A 334 7.99 23.29 3.57
N PHE A 335 8.49 23.61 2.37
CA PHE A 335 7.71 23.84 1.11
C PHE A 335 7.89 22.73 0.06
N ARG A 336 8.24 23.04 -1.20
CA ARG A 336 8.32 22.25 -2.48
C ARG A 336 7.90 23.20 -3.63
N ALA A 337 8.58 23.38 -4.80
CA ALA A 337 8.55 24.49 -5.87
C ALA A 337 9.80 24.66 -6.90
N THR A 338 10.11 24.41 -8.20
CA THR A 338 11.54 24.08 -8.78
C THR A 338 12.83 24.88 -9.27
N THR A 339 14.09 24.46 -8.95
CA THR A 339 15.35 25.11 -9.47
C THR A 339 15.88 24.59 -10.80
N ASN A 340 16.12 25.47 -11.79
CA ASN A 340 16.70 25.09 -13.10
C ASN A 340 17.92 24.14 -12.94
N LEU A 341 18.74 24.45 -11.95
CA LEU A 341 19.99 23.74 -11.65
C LEU A 341 19.80 22.55 -10.71
N LYS A 342 18.99 22.66 -9.65
CA LYS A 342 18.92 21.65 -8.58
C LYS A 342 17.60 20.93 -8.46
N GLY A 343 16.58 21.38 -9.15
CA GLY A 343 15.37 20.62 -9.38
C GLY A 343 14.55 20.66 -8.14
N VAL A 344 14.34 19.50 -7.57
CA VAL A 344 13.09 19.07 -6.89
C VAL A 344 13.51 18.46 -5.63
N GLU A 345 14.00 19.42 -4.92
CA GLU A 345 14.84 19.24 -3.75
C GLU A 345 13.89 19.06 -0.91
N LEU A 346 14.35 19.81 0.13
CA LEU A 346 14.16 19.82 1.51
C LEU A 346 14.02 21.32 1.77
N TRP A 347 13.31 22.09 0.92
CA TRP A 347 13.19 23.53 1.14
C TRP A 347 12.43 23.86 2.42
N LYS A 348 13.11 24.21 3.50
CA LYS A 348 12.44 24.78 4.67
C LYS A 348 12.48 26.30 4.60
N SER A 349 11.54 26.94 5.26
CA SER A 349 11.34 28.37 5.43
C SER A 349 10.86 28.58 6.85
N ASP A 350 11.24 29.71 7.40
CA ASP A 350 10.86 30.24 8.71
C ASP A 350 9.92 31.46 8.56
N GLY A 351 9.36 31.66 7.36
CA GLY A 351 8.61 32.86 7.01
C GLY A 351 9.46 34.05 6.57
N THR A 352 10.78 33.86 6.38
CA THR A 352 11.68 34.90 5.85
C THR A 352 12.33 34.52 4.51
N PRO A 353 12.65 35.48 3.61
CA PRO A 353 13.37 35.19 2.37
C PRO A 353 14.72 34.49 2.57
N ASP A 354 15.40 34.72 3.69
CA ASP A 354 16.73 34.17 3.93
C ASP A 354 16.67 32.75 4.51
N GLY A 355 15.75 32.46 5.42
CA GLY A 355 15.54 31.11 5.99
C GLY A 355 14.80 30.15 5.06
N THR A 356 14.23 30.68 3.97
CA THR A 356 13.60 29.97 2.85
C THR A 356 14.67 29.31 1.96
N VAL A 357 15.14 28.10 2.31
CA VAL A 357 16.33 27.41 1.74
C VAL A 357 16.16 25.91 1.49
N MET A 358 16.72 25.45 0.36
CA MET A 358 17.00 24.05 0.02
C MET A 358 17.85 23.40 1.12
N VAL A 359 17.35 22.41 1.84
CA VAL A 359 18.13 21.79 2.94
C VAL A 359 19.01 20.61 2.49
N ARG A 360 18.78 19.97 1.34
CA ARG A 360 19.65 18.87 0.85
C ARG A 360 19.50 18.59 -0.62
N ASP A 361 20.51 18.75 -1.46
CA ASP A 361 20.46 18.14 -2.78
C ASP A 361 20.52 16.61 -2.60
N ILE A 362 19.35 15.96 -2.53
CA ILE A 362 19.24 14.58 -2.09
C ILE A 362 19.91 13.68 -3.16
N VAL A 363 19.90 14.13 -4.43
CA VAL A 363 20.75 13.83 -5.60
C VAL A 363 20.81 15.02 -6.58
N SER A 364 21.97 15.17 -7.20
CA SER A 364 22.26 16.18 -8.22
C SER A 364 21.73 15.87 -9.63
N GLY A 365 21.16 16.88 -10.29
CA GLY A 365 21.10 16.95 -11.77
C GLY A 365 19.68 16.93 -12.35
N PRO A 366 19.46 17.41 -13.60
CA PRO A 366 18.18 17.81 -14.24
C PRO A 366 17.04 16.77 -14.22
N ALA A 367 17.38 15.57 -13.83
CA ALA A 367 16.62 14.54 -13.14
C ALA A 367 16.25 14.93 -11.69
N GLY A 368 16.17 13.94 -10.81
CA GLY A 368 15.89 13.91 -9.37
C GLY A 368 14.47 13.37 -9.09
N GLY A 369 13.68 13.69 -8.04
CA GLY A 369 12.44 12.95 -7.75
C GLY A 369 11.42 13.37 -6.65
N ASN A 370 10.42 14.16 -7.02
CA ASN A 370 9.01 14.05 -6.57
C ASN A 370 8.64 13.71 -5.13
N PRO A 371 8.88 14.59 -4.15
CA PRO A 371 8.22 14.44 -2.88
C PRO A 371 6.64 14.46 -2.95
N GLY A 372 5.93 13.36 -2.55
CA GLY A 372 4.45 13.08 -2.42
C GLY A 372 3.79 13.03 -0.99
N HIS A 373 2.47 12.90 -0.70
CA HIS A 373 1.58 12.89 0.58
C HIS A 373 1.83 13.28 2.15
N LEU A 374 2.92 13.88 2.69
CA LEU A 374 3.26 14.43 4.04
C LEU A 374 2.20 14.43 5.14
N VAL A 375 2.61 13.93 6.31
CA VAL A 375 2.14 14.36 7.63
C VAL A 375 3.33 14.37 8.60
N ALA A 376 3.38 15.38 9.46
CA ALA A 376 4.37 15.46 10.53
C ALA A 376 4.19 14.37 11.60
N GLN A 377 5.29 13.97 12.24
CA GLN A 377 5.23 13.34 13.56
C GLN A 377 6.36 13.83 14.47
N GLY A 378 5.96 14.50 15.56
CA GLY A 378 6.89 15.17 16.45
C GLY A 378 7.63 16.29 15.70
N SER A 379 8.95 16.37 15.87
CA SER A 379 9.81 17.32 15.16
C SER A 379 10.44 16.75 13.88
N VAL A 380 9.81 15.71 13.31
CA VAL A 380 10.31 15.01 12.12
C VAL A 380 9.20 15.00 11.09
N ILE A 381 9.54 15.38 9.88
CA ILE A 381 8.63 15.56 8.78
C ILE A 381 8.64 14.23 8.01
N TYR A 382 7.49 13.54 7.99
CA TYR A 382 7.38 12.17 7.49
C TYR A 382 6.57 12.15 6.20
N PHE A 383 7.23 11.70 5.16
CA PHE A 383 7.28 12.40 3.90
C PHE A 383 7.67 11.38 2.81
N PHE A 384 6.90 10.87 1.84
CA PHE A 384 7.40 9.93 0.78
C PHE A 384 7.53 10.58 -0.70
N CYS A 385 8.73 10.79 -1.31
CA CYS A 385 9.18 11.14 -2.72
C CYS A 385 9.58 10.16 -3.93
N GLY A 386 9.21 10.26 -5.24
CA GLY A 386 9.16 9.10 -6.24
C GLY A 386 10.13 8.56 -7.38
N ALA A 387 11.45 8.33 -7.25
CA ALA A 387 12.28 7.28 -7.97
C ALA A 387 13.28 6.17 -7.29
N ASP A 388 13.99 6.17 -6.06
CA ASP A 388 14.29 5.17 -4.83
C ASP A 388 13.44 4.90 -3.41
N ASP A 389 12.19 5.34 -3.03
CA ASP A 389 10.89 4.89 -2.33
C ASP A 389 10.87 3.75 -1.31
N LYS A 390 10.83 4.10 -0.03
CA LYS A 390 11.55 3.32 0.98
C LYS A 390 11.16 3.81 2.38
N LEU A 391 11.94 3.64 3.45
CA LEU A 391 11.79 4.55 4.61
C LEU A 391 12.99 5.46 4.73
N TRP A 392 12.75 6.76 4.78
CA TRP A 392 13.69 7.86 5.10
C TRP A 392 13.03 8.67 6.23
N ARG A 393 13.48 9.88 6.51
CA ARG A 393 12.93 10.85 7.48
C ARG A 393 13.65 12.18 7.29
N SER A 394 13.05 13.32 7.64
CA SER A 394 13.80 14.57 7.77
C SER A 394 13.46 15.36 9.03
N ASP A 395 14.48 15.94 9.64
CA ASP A 395 14.39 16.92 10.74
C ASP A 395 14.72 18.36 10.27
N GLY A 396 14.70 18.60 8.95
CA GLY A 396 15.08 19.89 8.39
C GLY A 396 16.58 20.15 8.42
N THR A 397 17.42 19.10 8.43
CA THR A 397 18.86 19.17 8.17
C THR A 397 19.28 18.24 7.02
N GLU A 398 20.41 18.55 6.37
CA GLU A 398 20.96 17.76 5.26
C GLU A 398 21.31 16.33 5.71
N GLU A 399 22.03 16.22 6.83
CA GLU A 399 22.48 14.94 7.39
C GLU A 399 21.33 14.12 8.00
N GLY A 400 20.35 14.78 8.62
CA GLY A 400 19.18 14.14 9.20
C GLY A 400 18.16 13.65 8.16
N THR A 401 18.32 14.05 6.90
CA THR A 401 17.50 13.60 5.77
C THR A 401 18.12 12.39 5.11
N ARG A 402 17.58 11.22 5.41
CA ARG A 402 18.21 9.93 5.10
C ARG A 402 17.25 8.77 5.26
N ALA A 403 17.65 7.60 4.75
CA ALA A 403 17.00 6.34 5.04
C ALA A 403 16.84 6.08 6.54
N VAL A 404 15.62 5.69 6.90
CA VAL A 404 15.31 4.84 8.02
C VAL A 404 15.55 3.39 7.61
N LYS A 405 15.09 2.93 6.44
CA LYS A 405 15.36 1.57 5.95
C LYS A 405 15.28 1.50 4.44
N ASP A 406 16.35 0.96 3.86
CA ASP A 406 16.55 0.63 2.44
C ASP A 406 15.70 -0.56 1.98
N LEU A 407 14.38 -0.35 1.96
CA LEU A 407 13.38 -1.27 1.45
C LEU A 407 12.51 -0.62 0.39
N ASP A 408 11.69 -1.37 -0.33
CA ASP A 408 11.06 -1.00 -1.59
C ASP A 408 9.77 -1.89 -1.74
N LEU A 409 8.63 -1.39 -2.25
CA LEU A 409 7.27 -2.01 -2.18
C LEU A 409 6.30 -1.95 -3.44
N GLY A 410 6.56 -2.70 -4.50
CA GLY A 410 5.69 -3.04 -5.67
C GLY A 410 4.73 -2.15 -6.55
N MET A 411 4.41 -0.87 -6.34
CA MET A 411 3.19 -0.10 -6.76
C MET A 411 2.63 0.06 -8.26
N PRO A 412 1.46 0.78 -8.53
CA PRO A 412 0.74 1.42 -9.76
C PRO A 412 0.79 2.96 -10.17
N TYR A 413 1.37 3.44 -11.28
CA TYR A 413 1.73 4.87 -11.40
C TYR A 413 0.65 5.94 -11.25
N GLY A 414 0.58 6.41 -10.01
CA GLY A 414 -0.54 7.13 -9.52
C GLY A 414 -1.67 6.23 -8.96
N GLY A 415 -1.96 6.29 -7.66
CA GLY A 415 -3.12 5.61 -7.01
C GLY A 415 -4.47 6.36 -6.79
N GLY A 416 -4.49 7.71 -6.75
CA GLY A 416 -5.69 8.55 -6.94
C GLY A 416 -6.26 9.34 -5.75
N THR A 417 -6.27 8.79 -4.54
CA THR A 417 -7.05 9.29 -3.38
C THR A 417 -6.33 10.32 -2.46
N PRO A 418 -7.05 11.02 -1.54
CA PRO A 418 -6.45 12.00 -0.62
C PRO A 418 -5.64 11.39 0.52
N ASN A 419 -6.01 10.19 0.94
CA ASN A 419 -5.76 9.75 2.32
C ASN A 419 -4.43 9.05 2.51
N HIS A 420 -3.46 9.52 1.75
CA HIS A 420 -2.20 8.84 1.56
C HIS A 420 -1.14 9.18 2.61
N LEU A 421 -1.56 9.74 3.76
CA LEU A 421 -1.01 9.48 5.09
C LEU A 421 -1.98 9.85 6.21
N MET A 422 -2.04 9.02 7.25
CA MET A 422 -2.56 9.41 8.56
C MET A 422 -1.60 9.09 9.72
N THR A 423 -1.92 9.50 10.94
CA THR A 423 -1.05 9.33 12.11
C THR A 423 -1.86 9.06 13.38
N THR A 424 -1.37 8.23 14.31
CA THR A 424 -1.87 8.22 15.69
C THR A 424 -0.83 7.80 16.74
N GLY A 425 -0.78 8.58 17.82
CA GLY A 425 0.27 8.45 18.82
C GLY A 425 1.66 8.61 18.19
N THR A 426 2.61 7.77 18.64
CA THR A 426 3.97 7.69 18.08
C THR A 426 4.05 6.79 16.86
N ARG A 427 2.92 6.44 16.26
CA ARG A 427 2.84 5.67 15.03
C ARG A 427 2.30 6.61 13.94
N LEU A 428 3.06 6.91 12.89
CA LEU A 428 2.49 7.33 11.61
C LEU A 428 1.80 6.12 10.95
N PHE A 429 1.17 6.25 9.78
CA PHE A 429 0.37 5.17 9.18
C PHE A 429 0.81 4.92 7.65
N PHE A 430 0.83 3.74 6.92
CA PHE A 430 1.19 3.35 5.49
C PHE A 430 0.49 2.17 4.66
N ASN A 431 0.40 2.21 3.30
CA ASN A 431 -0.24 1.24 2.34
C ASN A 431 0.33 1.12 0.83
N GLY A 432 1.48 0.39 0.63
CA GLY A 432 2.32 -0.12 -0.52
C GLY A 432 3.19 -1.45 -0.31
N ASP A 433 3.60 -2.31 -1.26
CA ASP A 433 3.58 -3.79 -1.06
C ASP A 433 4.79 -4.77 -0.94
N VAL A 434 4.61 -5.99 -0.36
CA VAL A 434 5.51 -7.17 -0.55
C VAL A 434 4.82 -8.57 -0.68
N GLY A 435 4.82 -9.23 -1.84
CA GLY A 435 4.41 -10.64 -2.14
C GLY A 435 2.92 -11.05 -2.19
N THR A 436 1.96 -10.16 -1.90
CA THR A 436 0.53 -10.37 -1.51
C THR A 436 -0.64 -9.58 -2.33
N GLY A 437 -1.23 -8.30 -2.57
CA GLY A 437 -1.35 -6.71 -2.57
C GLY A 437 -1.57 -5.49 -1.47
N LEU A 438 -2.68 -4.68 -1.42
CA LEU A 438 -2.79 -3.36 -0.65
C LEU A 438 -3.09 -3.25 0.89
N GLU A 439 -3.11 -4.33 1.68
CA GLU A 439 -3.05 -4.55 3.17
C GLU A 439 -2.91 -3.40 4.29
N PRO A 440 -2.35 -3.57 5.57
CA PRO A 440 -2.09 -2.55 6.73
C PRO A 440 -1.02 -1.68 7.61
N TRP A 441 0.36 -1.71 7.57
CA TRP A 441 1.23 -2.32 8.67
C TRP A 441 1.67 -1.25 9.72
N THR A 442 2.14 -1.42 11.01
CA THR A 442 2.78 -0.30 11.82
C THR A 442 4.19 -0.26 12.55
N SER A 443 4.84 0.93 12.66
CA SER A 443 6.20 1.30 13.23
C SER A 443 6.27 2.36 14.38
N ASP A 444 7.47 2.87 14.69
CA ASP A 444 7.82 4.07 15.46
C ASP A 444 8.72 5.09 14.70
N GLY A 445 9.11 4.82 13.44
CA GLY A 445 9.92 5.71 12.59
C GLY A 445 11.39 5.30 12.51
N SER A 446 11.70 4.08 12.96
CA SER A 446 13.04 3.48 12.97
C SER A 446 13.20 2.35 11.96
N ALA A 447 14.45 1.90 11.79
CA ALA A 447 14.86 0.78 10.96
C ALA A 447 14.56 -0.59 11.57
N GLU A 448 13.88 -0.65 12.74
CA GLU A 448 13.41 -1.91 13.38
C GLU A 448 11.93 -1.92 13.83
N GLY A 449 11.32 -0.77 14.13
CA GLY A 449 10.04 -0.66 14.85
C GLY A 449 8.79 -0.94 14.02
N THR A 450 8.94 -0.75 12.73
CA THR A 450 8.17 -1.24 11.58
C THR A 450 8.36 -2.80 11.75
N ASN A 451 7.59 -3.47 12.66
CA ASN A 451 7.69 -4.91 13.11
C ASN A 451 6.82 -5.87 12.25
N LEU A 452 6.32 -7.07 12.63
CA LEU A 452 5.32 -7.84 11.81
C LEU A 452 3.97 -7.12 11.53
N LEU A 453 3.32 -7.17 10.33
CA LEU A 453 1.86 -7.12 10.06
C LEU A 453 1.38 -8.15 8.92
N ARG A 454 0.08 -8.34 8.57
CA ARG A 454 -0.51 -9.53 7.80
C ARG A 454 -1.26 -9.37 6.47
N ASP A 455 -2.02 -10.42 6.06
CA ASP A 455 -3.12 -10.37 5.10
C ASP A 455 -4.56 -10.25 5.66
N ILE A 456 -5.44 -9.44 5.05
CA ILE A 456 -6.87 -9.64 4.85
C ILE A 456 -7.22 -10.09 3.43
N ASN A 457 -6.47 -9.83 2.38
CA ASN A 457 -6.72 -10.59 1.16
C ASN A 457 -5.48 -11.43 0.93
N PRO A 458 -5.42 -12.53 1.71
CA PRO A 458 -4.60 -13.68 1.40
C PRO A 458 -4.44 -13.93 -0.11
N GLY A 459 -3.24 -14.06 -0.66
CA GLY A 459 -3.05 -14.76 -1.95
C GLY A 459 -2.54 -13.84 -3.02
N ALA A 460 -3.22 -13.84 -4.16
CA ALA A 460 -3.24 -12.66 -5.01
C ALA A 460 -4.53 -12.54 -5.87
N ASN A 461 -5.41 -11.53 -5.73
CA ASN A 461 -6.53 -10.90 -6.49
C ASN A 461 -7.12 -9.49 -5.98
N SER A 462 -6.39 -8.57 -5.30
CA SER A 462 -6.57 -7.18 -4.73
C SER A 462 -7.14 -6.91 -3.28
N GLY A 463 -7.59 -5.69 -2.93
CA GLY A 463 -8.43 -5.43 -1.77
C GLY A 463 -9.11 -4.04 -1.65
N ASN A 464 -8.38 -3.05 -1.14
CA ASN A 464 -8.40 -1.58 -1.15
C ASN A 464 -8.50 -0.86 0.27
N VAL A 465 -7.48 -0.22 0.91
CA VAL A 465 -7.57 0.53 2.23
C VAL A 465 -6.93 1.98 2.28
N THR A 466 -7.65 3.10 2.68
CA THR A 466 -7.60 4.63 2.39
C THR A 466 -8.10 5.43 3.60
N PHE A 467 -7.42 5.29 4.70
CA PHE A 467 -7.19 6.11 5.91
C PHE A 467 -7.96 7.38 6.26
N LEU A 468 -8.61 7.47 7.42
CA LEU A 468 -9.63 8.51 7.63
C LEU A 468 -9.85 9.03 9.08
N GLY A 469 -8.92 8.80 10.01
CA GLY A 469 -8.80 9.37 11.38
C GLY A 469 -8.92 8.37 12.56
N SER A 470 -8.21 8.58 13.70
CA SER A 470 -8.03 7.68 14.90
C SER A 470 -8.85 7.93 16.20
N LEU A 471 -9.21 6.87 16.97
CA LEU A 471 -9.75 6.88 18.35
C LEU A 471 -8.81 6.24 19.37
N GLY A 472 -8.67 6.83 20.56
CA GLY A 472 -8.18 6.06 21.72
C GLY A 472 -6.75 5.55 21.58
N GLY A 473 -5.94 6.27 20.79
CA GLY A 473 -4.58 5.87 20.41
C GLY A 473 -4.52 4.92 19.21
N LYS A 474 -5.65 4.66 18.54
CA LYS A 474 -5.76 3.69 17.47
C LYS A 474 -6.77 4.08 16.34
N MET A 475 -6.27 4.02 15.10
CA MET A 475 -6.79 4.36 13.72
C MET A 475 -8.28 3.88 13.40
N LEU A 476 -9.10 4.13 12.30
CA LEU A 476 -10.62 3.78 12.10
C LEU A 476 -11.25 3.30 10.66
N PHE A 477 -12.20 2.31 10.33
CA PHE A 477 -12.01 0.91 9.61
C PHE A 477 -13.05 0.00 8.85
N ALA A 478 -12.73 -1.07 8.06
CA ALA A 478 -13.52 -1.31 6.80
C ALA A 478 -13.74 -2.67 6.01
N ALA A 479 -13.05 -3.79 6.17
CA ALA A 479 -12.62 -4.76 5.12
C ALA A 479 -13.30 -5.71 4.15
N ASN A 480 -12.49 -6.61 3.49
CA ASN A 480 -12.89 -7.69 2.57
C ASN A 480 -11.94 -8.85 2.16
N ASP A 481 -11.68 -9.93 2.95
CA ASP A 481 -11.01 -11.17 2.40
C ASP A 481 -11.89 -11.89 1.32
N GLY A 482 -12.81 -11.22 0.63
CA GLY A 482 -13.81 -11.87 -0.20
C GLY A 482 -14.72 -12.86 0.53
N ARG A 483 -14.89 -12.80 1.87
CA ARG A 483 -15.94 -13.56 2.58
C ARG A 483 -16.79 -12.89 3.68
N SER A 484 -16.62 -11.63 4.11
CA SER A 484 -17.67 -11.02 4.99
C SER A 484 -18.24 -9.57 4.91
N GLY A 485 -18.61 -9.05 3.75
CA GLY A 485 -18.96 -7.65 3.54
C GLY A 485 -17.90 -6.71 2.90
N ARG A 486 -17.08 -5.96 3.61
CA ARG A 486 -17.34 -4.61 4.06
C ARG A 486 -18.25 -4.55 5.24
N GLU A 487 -17.73 -3.90 6.28
CA GLU A 487 -18.02 -3.86 7.72
C GLU A 487 -16.80 -3.02 8.27
N LEU A 488 -16.18 -3.21 9.46
CA LEU A 488 -15.18 -2.29 10.06
C LEU A 488 -14.19 -2.90 11.03
N TRP A 489 -12.88 -2.77 10.76
CA TRP A 489 -11.74 -3.79 11.00
C TRP A 489 -11.01 -3.27 12.39
N THR A 490 -11.32 -3.61 13.67
CA THR A 490 -10.54 -3.22 14.92
C THR A 490 -9.06 -3.61 14.93
N SER A 491 -8.19 -3.00 15.79
CA SER A 491 -6.71 -3.18 15.88
C SER A 491 -6.01 -2.57 17.14
N ASP A 492 -4.67 -2.36 17.18
CA ASP A 492 -3.92 -1.35 18.00
C ASP A 492 -2.65 -0.74 17.36
N GLY A 493 -2.34 -1.02 16.10
CA GLY A 493 -0.96 -0.81 15.64
C GLY A 493 -0.07 -2.00 16.06
N THR A 494 -0.61 -3.21 15.94
CA THR A 494 0.09 -4.47 16.16
C THR A 494 -0.52 -5.57 15.29
N PRO A 495 0.13 -6.75 15.29
CA PRO A 495 -0.51 -8.05 15.19
C PRO A 495 -1.85 -8.17 15.95
N ARG A 496 -1.89 -9.00 16.99
CA ARG A 496 -3.12 -9.63 17.49
C ARG A 496 -4.24 -8.68 17.92
N GLY A 497 -3.96 -7.39 18.17
CA GLY A 497 -4.98 -6.40 18.46
C GLY A 497 -6.06 -6.29 17.38
N THR A 498 -5.79 -6.77 16.16
CA THR A 498 -6.74 -6.67 15.04
C THR A 498 -7.67 -7.86 14.96
N MET A 499 -8.97 -7.63 15.15
CA MET A 499 -10.14 -8.55 15.25
C MET A 499 -11.40 -7.80 14.70
N MET A 500 -12.40 -8.31 13.88
CA MET A 500 -13.65 -9.15 14.10
C MET A 500 -15.07 -8.24 14.19
N LEU A 501 -16.14 -8.28 15.06
CA LEU A 501 -17.07 -7.25 15.76
C LEU A 501 -18.41 -7.95 15.72
N LYS A 502 -19.53 -7.65 15.02
CA LYS A 502 -20.42 -8.70 14.45
C LYS A 502 -20.18 -8.85 12.96
N ASP A 503 -21.23 -9.35 12.37
CA ASP A 503 -21.53 -9.77 11.07
C ASP A 503 -22.87 -8.99 10.74
N ILE A 504 -23.04 -8.20 9.64
CA ILE A 504 -24.28 -7.40 9.41
C ILE A 504 -25.38 -8.22 8.69
N GLN A 505 -25.24 -8.48 7.38
CA GLN A 505 -26.22 -9.10 6.44
C GLN A 505 -26.10 -10.64 6.40
N ASN A 506 -26.06 -11.37 5.27
CA ASN A 506 -25.95 -12.85 5.19
C ASN A 506 -25.66 -13.28 3.73
N GLY A 507 -24.51 -13.84 3.27
CA GLY A 507 -24.04 -14.22 1.89
C GLY A 507 -22.84 -13.51 1.18
N GLU A 508 -23.00 -12.75 0.07
CA GLU A 508 -21.91 -11.90 -0.50
C GLU A 508 -22.11 -10.38 -0.77
N ASN A 509 -23.02 -9.67 -0.10
CA ASN A 509 -23.31 -8.26 -0.40
C ASN A 509 -22.74 -7.22 0.56
N GLY A 510 -21.53 -6.74 0.27
CA GLY A 510 -20.76 -5.75 1.01
C GLY A 510 -21.53 -4.86 1.93
N SER A 511 -21.09 -4.53 3.14
CA SER A 511 -21.84 -3.48 3.79
C SER A 511 -21.68 -2.14 3.03
N ILE A 512 -20.62 -1.91 2.23
CA ILE A 512 -20.13 -0.53 2.23
C ILE A 512 -19.35 0.07 0.96
N ALA A 513 -19.81 1.15 0.21
CA ALA A 513 -19.57 1.50 -1.24
C ALA A 513 -19.74 2.98 -1.78
N ILE A 514 -19.07 3.33 -2.94
CA ILE A 514 -18.34 4.62 -3.28
C ILE A 514 -19.03 5.42 -4.39
N PRO A 515 -18.94 6.77 -4.48
CA PRO A 515 -18.30 7.75 -3.56
C PRO A 515 -18.79 7.64 -2.13
N SER A 516 -17.91 7.94 -1.18
CA SER A 516 -18.11 7.68 0.24
C SER A 516 -19.43 8.28 0.74
N PRO A 517 -20.31 7.52 1.45
CA PRO A 517 -21.41 7.98 2.31
C PRO A 517 -21.11 7.75 3.82
N PRO A 518 -21.72 8.49 4.74
CA PRO A 518 -21.16 9.28 5.86
C PRO A 518 -20.08 8.61 6.68
N MET A 519 -18.97 9.32 7.00
CA MET A 519 -17.97 9.16 8.12
C MET A 519 -17.20 10.38 8.84
N LEU A 520 -17.33 10.68 10.17
CA LEU A 520 -16.65 11.72 11.05
C LEU A 520 -16.65 11.53 12.62
N LEU A 521 -15.53 11.89 13.33
CA LEU A 521 -14.71 11.35 14.51
C LEU A 521 -14.80 11.78 16.00
N THR A 522 -15.54 11.09 16.89
CA THR A 522 -15.61 11.55 18.30
C THR A 522 -14.45 10.97 19.09
N GLU A 523 -14.16 11.63 20.20
CA GLU A 523 -13.24 11.18 21.24
C GLU A 523 -13.60 9.83 21.88
N THR A 524 -14.77 9.23 21.56
CA THR A 524 -15.24 7.96 22.16
C THR A 524 -15.89 6.97 21.20
N HIS A 525 -16.70 7.44 20.24
CA HIS A 525 -17.58 6.64 19.39
C HIS A 525 -17.79 7.12 17.92
N LEU A 526 -18.19 6.21 17.02
CA LEU A 526 -18.46 6.41 15.58
C LEU A 526 -19.78 5.86 15.16
N TYR A 527 -20.38 6.52 14.17
CA TYR A 527 -21.63 7.19 14.36
C TYR A 527 -22.53 7.25 13.07
N PHE A 528 -23.04 6.09 12.57
CA PHE A 528 -23.29 5.58 11.20
C PHE A 528 -24.68 5.12 10.68
N THR A 529 -24.82 4.24 9.62
CA THR A 529 -26.02 3.40 9.31
C THR A 529 -25.90 1.86 9.05
N ALA A 530 -26.79 1.14 8.27
CA ALA A 530 -26.71 -0.31 7.78
C ALA A 530 -27.85 -0.98 6.98
N THR A 531 -27.58 -1.62 5.83
CA THR A 531 -28.35 -2.82 5.38
C THR A 531 -28.05 -4.07 6.27
N GLY A 532 -28.50 -5.35 6.09
CA GLY A 532 -28.35 -6.47 7.08
C GLY A 532 -29.50 -7.28 7.76
N GLY A 533 -29.72 -8.57 7.54
CA GLY A 533 -30.71 -9.29 8.40
C GLY A 533 -32.17 -8.78 8.35
N GLY A 534 -32.59 -8.05 7.31
CA GLY A 534 -33.99 -8.09 6.83
C GLY A 534 -34.82 -6.80 6.75
N LEU A 535 -34.51 -5.73 7.51
CA LEU A 535 -35.10 -4.39 7.33
C LEU A 535 -34.58 -3.72 6.02
N LEU A 536 -34.21 -2.43 6.01
CA LEU A 536 -33.43 -1.76 4.94
C LEU A 536 -32.37 -0.75 5.51
N VAL A 537 -32.31 0.59 5.24
CA VAL A 537 -31.44 1.62 5.94
C VAL A 537 -31.94 3.10 6.46
N GLU A 538 -32.21 3.78 7.64
CA GLU A 538 -32.00 3.96 9.18
C GLU A 538 -30.56 4.27 9.69
N LEU A 539 -30.08 4.00 10.97
CA LEU A 539 -28.68 4.32 11.43
C LEU A 539 -27.94 3.72 12.75
N TRP A 540 -26.60 3.54 12.93
CA TRP A 540 -25.96 2.59 13.93
C TRP A 540 -24.50 3.03 14.43
N ARG A 541 -23.92 2.75 15.66
CA ARG A 541 -22.64 3.27 16.35
C ARG A 541 -21.49 2.32 16.93
N THR A 542 -20.32 2.73 17.45
CA THR A 542 -19.47 1.95 18.45
C THR A 542 -18.33 2.76 19.05
N ASP A 543 -17.52 2.14 19.93
CA ASP A 543 -16.34 2.63 20.68
C ASP A 543 -15.00 1.91 20.35
N GLY A 544 -14.99 1.09 19.28
CA GLY A 544 -13.98 0.09 18.93
C GLY A 544 -14.14 -1.30 19.58
N THR A 545 -15.20 -1.55 20.36
CA THR A 545 -15.37 -2.73 21.22
C THR A 545 -16.69 -3.51 21.04
N ALA A 546 -16.68 -4.79 21.48
CA ALA A 546 -17.50 -5.94 21.03
C ALA A 546 -18.98 -5.81 20.88
N ALA A 547 -19.47 -4.94 21.73
CA ALA A 547 -20.84 -4.84 22.08
C ALA A 547 -21.29 -3.38 21.98
N GLY A 548 -20.39 -2.44 21.66
CA GLY A 548 -20.80 -1.08 21.35
C GLY A 548 -21.63 -1.03 20.06
N THR A 549 -21.46 -2.02 19.17
CA THR A 549 -22.03 -1.98 17.82
C THR A 549 -23.43 -2.53 17.79
N THR A 550 -24.36 -1.80 18.38
CA THR A 550 -25.80 -2.16 18.40
C THR A 550 -26.67 -1.32 17.47
N MET A 551 -27.85 -1.83 17.09
CA MET A 551 -28.94 -0.92 16.74
C MET A 551 -29.18 -0.04 17.92
N VAL A 552 -29.78 1.11 17.65
CA VAL A 552 -30.34 1.85 18.75
C VAL A 552 -31.87 2.00 18.61
N LYS A 553 -32.47 2.41 17.47
CA LYS A 553 -33.90 2.21 17.12
C LYS A 553 -34.28 2.17 15.62
N ASP A 554 -35.04 1.19 15.17
CA ASP A 554 -35.76 1.25 13.88
C ASP A 554 -36.70 2.49 13.81
N ILE A 555 -36.27 3.61 13.18
CA ILE A 555 -37.04 4.88 13.10
C ILE A 555 -38.24 4.77 12.15
N ARG A 556 -38.22 3.94 11.11
CA ARG A 556 -39.35 3.67 10.21
C ARG A 556 -39.67 2.16 10.15
N PRO A 557 -40.24 1.59 11.24
CA PRO A 557 -40.57 0.18 11.31
C PRO A 557 -41.47 -0.26 10.17
N GLY A 558 -41.04 -1.30 9.45
CA GLY A 558 -41.75 -1.85 8.29
C GLY A 558 -40.89 -2.11 7.06
N GLY A 559 -39.57 -1.87 7.12
CA GLY A 559 -38.66 -2.09 6.00
C GLY A 559 -38.74 -1.02 4.91
N LEU A 560 -38.96 0.25 5.32
CA LEU A 560 -38.97 1.41 4.43
C LEU A 560 -38.05 2.55 4.93
N PRO A 561 -37.61 3.45 4.04
CA PRO A 561 -36.67 4.56 4.31
C PRO A 561 -37.00 5.58 5.41
N SER A 562 -36.25 5.63 6.52
CA SER A 562 -35.97 6.94 7.14
C SER A 562 -34.95 7.76 6.36
N ASN A 563 -34.10 7.11 5.56
CA ASN A 563 -33.27 7.74 4.54
C ASN A 563 -32.31 8.86 5.03
N PRO A 564 -31.46 8.67 6.05
CA PRO A 564 -30.96 9.84 6.80
C PRO A 564 -29.48 10.30 6.58
N ARG A 565 -28.97 11.56 6.77
CA ARG A 565 -27.62 12.02 6.18
C ARG A 565 -26.80 13.09 7.03
N ASP A 566 -25.80 13.91 6.56
CA ASP A 566 -24.75 14.76 7.32
C ASP A 566 -24.71 14.81 8.82
N LEU A 567 -24.50 13.65 9.39
CA LEU A 567 -24.11 13.35 10.73
C LEU A 567 -23.34 14.57 11.43
N THR A 568 -23.42 14.85 12.74
CA THR A 568 -22.88 16.15 13.29
C THR A 568 -22.96 16.26 14.81
N LYS A 569 -22.08 16.98 15.54
CA LYS A 569 -22.12 17.11 17.02
C LYS A 569 -22.84 18.34 17.56
N LEU A 570 -23.37 18.19 18.78
CA LEU A 570 -23.28 19.24 19.79
C LEU A 570 -23.09 18.66 21.18
N GLY A 571 -21.95 18.96 21.81
CA GLY A 571 -21.61 18.37 23.11
C GLY A 571 -21.78 16.85 23.05
N ASP A 572 -22.55 16.29 23.96
CA ASP A 572 -22.87 14.86 23.98
C ASP A 572 -24.03 14.48 23.04
N LEU A 573 -24.81 15.48 22.59
CA LEU A 573 -26.04 15.32 21.83
C LEU A 573 -25.85 15.30 20.32
N VAL A 574 -26.89 14.76 19.72
CA VAL A 574 -26.89 14.20 18.39
C VAL A 574 -28.20 14.52 17.70
N ILE A 575 -28.35 15.74 17.27
CA ILE A 575 -29.51 16.20 16.49
C ILE A 575 -29.57 15.46 15.15
N PHE A 576 -30.70 15.53 14.42
CA PHE A 576 -30.96 15.05 13.06
C PHE A 576 -32.36 15.48 12.49
N SER A 577 -32.92 14.98 11.36
CA SER A 577 -34.30 15.02 10.72
C SER A 577 -34.75 13.84 9.75
N ALA A 578 -35.78 13.02 9.98
CA ALA A 578 -36.23 12.03 8.95
C ALA A 578 -37.69 11.64 9.01
N ASP A 579 -38.06 11.04 7.89
CA ASP A 579 -39.23 10.25 7.63
C ASP A 579 -39.29 8.96 8.49
N ASN A 580 -39.87 9.05 9.68
CA ASN A 580 -40.46 7.89 10.37
C ASN A 580 -41.70 7.32 9.67
N GLY A 581 -41.97 7.70 8.42
CA GLY A 581 -43.18 7.36 7.67
C GLY A 581 -44.43 8.17 8.04
N THR A 582 -44.33 9.09 9.02
CA THR A 582 -45.49 9.80 9.60
C THR A 582 -45.34 11.32 9.51
N ASN A 583 -44.21 11.86 9.95
CA ASN A 583 -43.91 13.29 9.92
C ASN A 583 -43.20 13.72 8.62
N GLY A 584 -43.00 12.78 7.68
CA GLY A 584 -42.05 13.01 6.61
C GLY A 584 -40.68 13.37 7.19
N THR A 585 -39.87 14.01 6.37
CA THR A 585 -38.48 14.31 6.66
C THR A 585 -38.39 15.50 7.64
N GLU A 586 -38.36 15.24 8.96
CA GLU A 586 -38.48 16.22 10.09
C GLU A 586 -37.51 16.02 11.29
N LEU A 587 -37.07 17.08 12.00
CA LEU A 587 -35.90 17.13 12.95
C LEU A 587 -36.01 16.22 14.21
N TRP A 588 -34.96 15.45 14.56
CA TRP A 588 -34.72 14.52 15.69
C TRP A 588 -33.51 14.88 16.60
N THR A 589 -33.30 14.19 17.74
CA THR A 589 -32.05 14.18 18.57
C THR A 589 -31.79 12.88 19.35
N SER A 590 -30.52 12.46 19.52
CA SER A 590 -30.02 11.37 20.38
C SER A 590 -29.06 11.81 21.47
N ASP A 591 -28.90 10.95 22.47
CA ASP A 591 -27.70 10.76 23.30
C ASP A 591 -26.91 9.49 22.96
N GLY A 592 -27.44 8.70 22.03
CA GLY A 592 -26.91 7.41 21.64
C GLY A 592 -27.63 6.17 22.19
N THR A 593 -28.87 6.26 22.67
CA THR A 593 -29.63 5.13 23.27
C THR A 593 -31.09 5.06 22.82
N ASP A 594 -31.73 3.87 22.85
CA ASP A 594 -33.11 3.61 22.32
C ASP A 594 -34.20 4.45 22.98
N ALA A 595 -33.88 5.01 24.14
CA ALA A 595 -34.75 5.93 24.87
C ALA A 595 -34.35 7.40 24.67
N GLY A 596 -33.08 7.65 24.34
CA GLY A 596 -32.51 8.98 24.13
C GLY A 596 -32.89 9.60 22.79
N THR A 597 -33.40 8.83 21.82
CA THR A 597 -33.96 9.43 20.61
C THR A 597 -35.42 9.79 20.64
N VAL A 598 -35.66 10.97 20.09
CA VAL A 598 -36.96 11.48 19.70
C VAL A 598 -36.87 12.30 18.43
N LEU A 599 -37.99 12.42 17.73
CA LEU A 599 -38.25 13.55 16.86
C LEU A 599 -38.19 14.82 17.74
N LEU A 600 -37.20 15.68 17.50
CA LEU A 600 -36.96 16.93 18.23
C LEU A 600 -38.04 17.95 17.88
N LYS A 601 -38.38 18.08 16.59
CA LYS A 601 -39.54 18.84 16.13
C LYS A 601 -39.97 18.45 14.72
N ASP A 602 -41.27 18.19 14.60
CA ASP A 602 -42.04 18.32 13.37
C ASP A 602 -42.26 19.82 13.06
N ILE A 603 -41.59 20.34 12.05
CA ILE A 603 -41.56 21.78 11.72
C ILE A 603 -42.59 22.14 10.65
N ASN A 604 -42.92 21.23 9.71
CA ASN A 604 -43.99 21.36 8.71
C ASN A 604 -45.15 20.38 8.99
N ALA A 605 -45.60 20.41 10.25
CA ALA A 605 -46.71 19.67 10.87
C ALA A 605 -47.48 18.68 9.96
N GLY A 606 -47.02 17.42 9.93
CA GLY A 606 -47.66 16.32 9.22
C GLY A 606 -46.69 15.58 8.29
N SER A 607 -47.19 14.85 7.29
CA SER A 607 -46.33 14.05 6.41
C SER A 607 -45.65 14.86 5.29
N THR A 608 -45.70 16.18 5.35
CA THR A 608 -44.98 17.04 4.42
C THR A 608 -43.64 17.31 5.07
N PRO A 609 -42.51 16.92 4.46
CA PRO A 609 -41.24 17.43 4.94
C PRO A 609 -41.31 18.95 5.10
N SER A 610 -40.87 19.49 6.24
CA SER A 610 -40.22 20.81 6.22
C SER A 610 -39.01 20.78 5.32
N TYR A 611 -38.58 19.56 4.97
CA TYR A 611 -37.32 19.20 4.41
C TYR A 611 -36.29 20.09 5.08
N PRO A 612 -35.83 19.60 6.20
CA PRO A 612 -34.48 19.84 6.54
C PRO A 612 -33.63 19.22 5.31
N PHE A 613 -32.53 19.82 4.76
CA PHE A 613 -31.13 19.36 4.41
C PHE A 613 -29.99 20.45 4.17
N PRO A 614 -29.01 20.92 5.07
CA PRO A 614 -27.87 20.30 5.87
C PRO A 614 -27.22 20.89 7.20
N LEU A 615 -26.12 20.29 7.77
CA LEU A 615 -25.55 20.53 9.15
C LEU A 615 -24.05 20.90 9.43
N ALA A 616 -23.65 21.27 10.70
CA ALA A 616 -22.31 21.08 11.41
C ALA A 616 -22.10 21.51 12.93
N VAL A 617 -21.04 22.15 13.54
CA VAL A 617 -20.61 21.83 14.99
C VAL A 617 -20.15 22.94 16.06
N ILE A 618 -20.89 23.93 16.59
CA ILE A 618 -20.29 25.06 17.45
C ILE A 618 -20.10 24.78 18.95
N ASP A 619 -19.67 25.83 19.68
CA ASP A 619 -19.92 26.09 21.11
C ASP A 619 -21.12 25.29 21.66
N SER A 620 -22.36 25.70 21.35
CA SER A 620 -23.62 25.13 21.88
C SER A 620 -24.93 25.53 21.14
N THR A 621 -24.88 26.31 20.06
CA THR A 621 -26.03 26.55 19.15
C THR A 621 -25.98 25.63 17.94
N LEU A 622 -27.05 25.57 17.13
CA LEU A 622 -27.31 24.63 16.03
C LEU A 622 -28.41 25.17 14.96
N TYR A 623 -28.36 25.64 13.60
CA TYR A 623 -29.11 26.67 12.61
C TYR A 623 -29.65 26.10 11.26
N PHE A 624 -30.82 26.51 10.72
CA PHE A 624 -31.37 25.83 9.53
C PHE A 624 -32.42 26.55 8.68
N ARG A 625 -33.11 25.77 7.83
CA ARG A 625 -34.05 26.02 6.73
C ARG A 625 -34.84 24.75 6.51
N ALA A 626 -35.46 24.29 7.58
CA ALA A 626 -36.83 23.89 7.40
C ALA A 626 -37.58 24.99 6.60
N ASP A 627 -38.47 24.57 5.72
CA ASP A 627 -39.65 25.33 5.36
C ASP A 627 -40.75 24.92 6.35
N ASP A 628 -41.32 25.82 7.15
CA ASP A 628 -42.44 25.48 8.05
C ASP A 628 -43.81 25.50 7.35
N GLY A 629 -43.81 25.43 6.02
CA GLY A 629 -44.99 25.56 5.18
C GLY A 629 -45.61 26.97 5.19
N THR A 630 -45.00 27.94 5.88
CA THR A 630 -45.60 29.25 6.18
C THR A 630 -44.69 30.42 5.78
N ASN A 631 -43.43 30.37 6.22
CA ASN A 631 -42.40 31.36 5.98
C ASN A 631 -41.62 31.11 4.68
N GLY A 632 -41.91 29.98 4.02
CA GLY A 632 -41.01 29.44 3.02
C GLY A 632 -39.71 28.96 3.66
N ALA A 633 -38.79 28.61 2.79
CA ALA A 633 -37.51 28.07 3.14
C ALA A 633 -36.54 29.18 3.56
N GLU A 634 -36.24 29.22 4.86
CA GLU A 634 -35.75 30.41 5.55
C GLU A 634 -34.62 30.14 6.57
N LEU A 635 -34.19 31.12 7.36
CA LEU A 635 -33.18 30.91 8.40
C LEU A 635 -33.76 30.79 9.85
N TRP A 636 -33.60 29.64 10.51
CA TRP A 636 -34.46 29.17 11.61
C TRP A 636 -33.85 29.08 13.11
N LYS A 637 -34.41 28.40 14.19
CA LYS A 637 -33.87 28.11 15.63
C LYS A 637 -33.87 26.60 16.14
N THR A 638 -32.92 26.17 17.03
CA THR A 638 -32.70 25.08 18.07
C THR A 638 -31.23 24.98 18.59
N ASP A 639 -31.03 24.36 19.75
CA ASP A 639 -29.87 24.31 20.66
C ASP A 639 -29.64 22.90 21.24
N GLY A 640 -30.29 21.89 20.63
CA GLY A 640 -30.40 20.54 21.17
C GLY A 640 -31.80 20.23 21.69
N THR A 641 -32.67 21.25 21.83
CA THR A 641 -34.01 21.12 22.41
C THR A 641 -35.13 21.59 21.47
N THR A 642 -36.33 21.00 21.60
CA THR A 642 -37.55 21.47 20.92
C THR A 642 -37.92 22.92 21.24
N ALA A 643 -37.57 23.39 22.45
CA ALA A 643 -37.88 24.74 22.92
C ALA A 643 -36.95 25.79 22.30
N GLY A 644 -35.72 25.41 22.02
CA GLY A 644 -34.88 26.13 21.08
C GLY A 644 -35.48 26.18 19.67
N THR A 645 -36.51 25.42 19.29
CA THR A 645 -36.82 25.25 17.86
C THR A 645 -37.75 26.34 17.25
N LEU A 646 -37.18 27.43 16.71
CA LEU A 646 -37.80 28.74 16.35
C LEU A 646 -37.29 29.28 14.97
N ILE A 647 -37.09 30.61 14.77
CA ILE A 647 -36.49 31.20 13.55
C ILE A 647 -35.51 32.37 13.84
N VAL A 648 -34.26 32.44 13.26
CA VAL A 648 -33.43 33.68 13.40
C VAL A 648 -34.16 34.81 12.70
N ARG A 649 -34.55 34.57 11.45
CA ARG A 649 -35.09 35.56 10.54
C ARG A 649 -35.76 34.90 9.35
N ASN A 650 -36.97 35.33 9.07
CA ASN A 650 -37.50 35.29 7.72
C ASN A 650 -36.84 36.45 6.92
N ILE A 651 -35.92 36.10 6.02
CA ILE A 651 -35.10 37.00 5.21
C ILE A 651 -35.86 37.46 3.96
N ASN A 652 -36.75 36.64 3.40
CA ASN A 652 -37.69 36.96 2.31
C ASN A 652 -39.18 36.95 2.78
N PRO A 653 -39.65 38.00 3.50
CA PRO A 653 -40.96 38.01 4.16
C PRO A 653 -42.15 37.55 3.32
N GLY A 654 -42.79 36.47 3.77
CA GLY A 654 -43.93 35.82 3.11
C GLY A 654 -43.70 34.31 3.01
N SER A 655 -44.29 33.66 2.01
CA SER A 655 -43.88 32.33 1.54
C SER A 655 -42.70 32.41 0.55
N GLY A 656 -41.85 33.43 0.74
CA GLY A 656 -40.71 33.72 -0.12
C GLY A 656 -39.54 32.93 0.41
N SER A 657 -39.08 31.95 -0.34
CA SER A 657 -37.86 31.26 -0.01
C SER A 657 -36.70 32.24 -0.19
N SER A 658 -35.99 32.61 0.87
CA SER A 658 -34.59 33.02 0.71
C SER A 658 -33.79 31.87 0.13
N SER A 659 -34.27 30.64 0.39
CA SER A 659 -33.64 29.37 0.06
C SER A 659 -32.19 29.56 0.40
N PRO A 660 -31.87 29.88 1.69
CA PRO A 660 -30.54 30.30 2.07
C PRO A 660 -29.59 29.18 1.76
N THR A 661 -28.36 29.32 2.22
CA THR A 661 -27.35 28.31 1.93
C THR A 661 -26.47 27.82 3.28
N PHE A 662 -25.38 28.72 3.02
CA PHE A 662 -23.90 28.56 3.30
C PHE A 662 -23.23 28.37 4.88
N LEU A 663 -23.26 27.35 6.01
CA LEU A 663 -22.68 25.89 6.65
C LEU A 663 -21.13 25.28 7.23
N THR A 664 -19.78 25.62 7.48
CA THR A 664 -18.49 26.56 7.27
C THR A 664 -17.98 27.57 8.30
N THR A 665 -17.35 27.11 9.35
CA THR A 665 -16.89 27.87 10.53
C THR A 665 -14.25 29.19 10.99
N LEU A 666 -13.91 30.10 11.97
CA LEU A 666 -13.63 31.54 11.85
C LEU A 666 -14.39 32.22 13.02
N GLY A 667 -14.08 31.85 14.26
CA GLY A 667 -14.82 32.31 15.43
C GLY A 667 -16.27 31.82 15.52
N SER A 668 -17.16 32.73 15.90
CA SER A 668 -18.53 32.46 16.35
C SER A 668 -19.62 32.76 15.31
N THR A 669 -19.25 33.11 14.08
CA THR A 669 -20.13 33.85 13.16
C THR A 669 -19.91 33.42 11.69
N MET A 670 -20.93 33.59 10.84
CA MET A 670 -21.46 32.60 9.87
C MET A 670 -22.21 33.00 8.58
N PHE A 671 -21.77 32.60 7.35
CA PHE A 671 -22.17 32.18 5.92
C PHE A 671 -22.73 33.01 4.62
N PHE A 672 -24.02 33.23 4.26
CA PHE A 672 -24.65 34.48 3.71
C PHE A 672 -24.78 34.53 2.25
N THR A 673 -25.11 33.37 1.64
CA THR A 673 -25.97 33.16 0.47
C THR A 673 -27.42 32.98 0.83
N CYS A 674 -28.20 33.87 0.26
CA CYS A 674 -29.63 33.82 0.26
C CYS A 674 -30.09 34.74 -0.83
N THR A 675 -31.08 34.27 -1.58
CA THR A 675 -31.60 35.05 -2.68
C THR A 675 -32.58 36.04 -2.11
N THR A 676 -32.30 37.31 -2.32
CA THR A 676 -33.12 38.45 -1.92
C THR A 676 -33.53 39.25 -3.15
N SER A 677 -34.15 40.42 -2.96
CA SER A 677 -34.38 41.38 -4.05
C SER A 677 -33.10 41.84 -4.76
N SER A 678 -31.93 41.68 -4.14
CA SER A 678 -30.64 41.99 -4.77
C SER A 678 -30.05 40.81 -5.58
N GLY A 679 -30.79 39.69 -5.66
CA GLY A 679 -30.26 38.40 -6.04
C GLY A 679 -29.83 37.61 -4.80
N THR A 680 -29.35 36.39 -5.02
CA THR A 680 -28.41 35.63 -4.18
C THR A 680 -27.34 36.59 -3.66
N GLU A 681 -27.47 37.16 -2.47
CA GLU A 681 -26.64 38.28 -2.09
C GLU A 681 -26.06 38.22 -0.70
N LEU A 682 -25.11 39.13 -0.51
CA LEU A 682 -23.98 39.07 0.37
C LEU A 682 -24.26 39.44 1.84
N TRP A 683 -24.85 38.65 2.76
CA TRP A 683 -25.29 39.17 4.10
C TRP A 683 -24.88 38.38 5.37
N LYS A 684 -24.37 39.03 6.45
CA LYS A 684 -23.82 38.43 7.71
C LYS A 684 -24.94 37.91 8.66
N THR A 685 -24.74 36.96 9.59
CA THR A 685 -25.32 36.96 10.96
C THR A 685 -24.46 36.19 11.97
N ASN A 686 -24.78 36.38 13.25
CA ASN A 686 -24.16 35.90 14.49
C ASN A 686 -25.17 35.21 15.44
N GLY A 687 -26.27 34.69 14.91
CA GLY A 687 -27.33 34.07 15.69
C GLY A 687 -28.47 34.98 16.05
N THR A 688 -28.49 36.19 15.48
CA THR A 688 -29.53 37.17 15.79
C THR A 688 -30.11 37.75 14.51
N SER A 689 -31.43 37.98 14.51
CA SER A 689 -32.14 38.61 13.38
C SER A 689 -31.57 39.96 12.98
N ALA A 690 -31.07 40.72 13.96
CA ALA A 690 -30.41 42.00 13.76
C ALA A 690 -28.99 41.85 13.21
N GLY A 691 -28.33 40.74 13.52
CA GLY A 691 -27.11 40.31 12.87
C GLY A 691 -27.31 40.02 11.39
N THR A 692 -28.52 39.72 10.89
CA THR A 692 -28.80 39.22 9.52
C THR A 692 -28.80 40.32 8.44
N VAL A 693 -27.65 40.71 7.88
CA VAL A 693 -27.52 41.96 7.09
C VAL A 693 -26.51 41.94 5.94
N ILE A 694 -26.81 42.56 4.78
CA ILE A 694 -25.87 42.64 3.65
C ILE A 694 -24.51 43.23 4.06
N VAL A 695 -23.48 42.80 3.35
CA VAL A 695 -22.06 43.00 3.60
C VAL A 695 -21.47 43.76 2.44
N ARG A 696 -21.76 43.35 1.20
CA ARG A 696 -21.57 44.09 -0.05
C ARG A 696 -22.14 43.39 -1.29
N ASP A 697 -23.17 43.98 -1.85
CA ASP A 697 -23.52 43.79 -3.26
C ASP A 697 -22.31 44.07 -4.20
N ILE A 698 -21.87 43.06 -4.97
CA ILE A 698 -20.84 43.20 -6.02
C ILE A 698 -21.42 43.77 -7.31
N ASN A 699 -22.53 43.22 -7.79
CA ASN A 699 -23.11 43.47 -9.11
C ASN A 699 -24.37 44.35 -8.96
N SER A 700 -24.13 45.58 -8.50
CA SER A 700 -25.11 46.54 -7.96
C SER A 700 -26.51 46.48 -8.58
N GLY A 701 -27.47 45.98 -7.79
CA GLY A 701 -28.87 45.89 -8.19
C GLY A 701 -29.46 44.53 -7.88
N SER A 702 -29.94 43.84 -8.92
CA SER A 702 -30.48 42.47 -8.87
C SER A 702 -29.72 41.52 -9.80
N ALA A 703 -28.44 41.82 -10.05
CA ALA A 703 -27.63 41.18 -11.09
C ALA A 703 -26.60 40.24 -10.48
N SER A 704 -26.19 39.23 -11.24
CA SER A 704 -25.55 38.02 -10.70
C SER A 704 -24.04 37.99 -10.94
N SER A 705 -23.21 37.83 -9.91
CA SER A 705 -21.84 37.32 -10.02
C SER A 705 -21.71 35.84 -9.56
N SER A 706 -22.29 35.48 -8.40
CA SER A 706 -22.79 34.15 -7.98
C SER A 706 -21.84 32.98 -7.63
N PRO A 707 -22.18 32.05 -6.70
CA PRO A 707 -21.18 31.16 -6.08
C PRO A 707 -21.43 29.61 -5.97
N SER A 708 -20.50 28.87 -5.31
CA SER A 708 -20.28 27.40 -5.21
C SER A 708 -19.46 26.69 -4.07
N HIS A 709 -18.21 26.25 -4.20
CA HIS A 709 -17.58 25.22 -3.31
C HIS A 709 -16.34 25.71 -2.50
N ILE A 710 -16.50 26.57 -1.50
CA ILE A 710 -15.37 27.36 -0.95
C ILE A 710 -14.37 26.65 0.05
N ALA A 711 -13.16 27.23 0.18
CA ALA A 711 -11.93 27.00 0.98
C ALA A 711 -11.75 27.79 2.34
N THR A 712 -10.61 27.72 3.10
CA THR A 712 -10.28 28.43 4.41
C THR A 712 -8.77 28.33 4.97
N ILE A 713 -8.18 29.28 5.78
CA ILE A 713 -7.10 29.28 6.91
C ILE A 713 -7.06 30.56 7.79
N GLY A 714 -6.47 30.76 8.97
CA GLY A 714 -6.09 32.12 9.48
C GLY A 714 -6.97 33.34 9.13
N SER A 715 -6.51 34.53 8.84
CA SER A 715 -7.43 35.67 8.77
C SER A 715 -8.75 35.66 7.91
N THR A 716 -9.06 34.88 6.83
CA THR A 716 -9.76 35.38 5.57
C THR A 716 -10.96 34.58 4.70
N ILE A 717 -11.56 34.97 3.53
CA ILE A 717 -13.06 34.89 3.22
C ILE A 717 -13.73 34.90 1.73
N TYR A 718 -13.29 34.14 0.68
CA TYR A 718 -13.50 34.08 -0.84
C TYR A 718 -14.18 32.76 -1.50
N PHE A 719 -14.90 32.29 -2.62
CA PHE A 719 -15.74 32.30 -3.97
C PHE A 719 -15.48 32.59 -5.54
N THR A 720 -15.81 31.79 -6.62
CA THR A 720 -16.20 32.29 -8.01
C THR A 720 -17.35 33.27 -8.08
N ALA A 721 -17.19 34.26 -8.99
CA ALA A 721 -17.94 35.49 -9.29
C ALA A 721 -17.78 35.92 -10.75
N ALA A 722 -18.87 36.06 -11.49
CA ALA A 722 -18.87 36.80 -12.75
C ALA A 722 -19.11 38.30 -12.52
N THR A 723 -18.09 39.17 -12.59
CA THR A 723 -18.42 40.56 -12.99
C THR A 723 -18.72 40.58 -14.48
N ALA A 724 -19.47 41.60 -14.90
CA ALA A 724 -19.70 41.87 -16.32
C ALA A 724 -18.44 42.24 -17.11
N ALA A 725 -17.33 42.59 -16.45
CA ALA A 725 -16.07 42.94 -17.11
C ALA A 725 -15.10 41.76 -17.20
N ASN A 726 -15.22 40.78 -16.30
CA ASN A 726 -14.14 39.82 -16.00
C ASN A 726 -14.57 38.36 -16.04
N GLY A 727 -15.87 38.06 -16.02
CA GLY A 727 -16.26 36.65 -15.86
C GLY A 727 -15.72 36.10 -14.53
N ASN A 728 -15.51 34.79 -14.47
CA ASN A 728 -15.45 34.02 -13.23
C ASN A 728 -14.09 34.09 -12.49
N GLU A 729 -13.65 35.29 -12.10
CA GLU A 729 -12.24 35.61 -11.72
C GLU A 729 -11.99 36.18 -10.24
N LEU A 730 -11.41 35.36 -9.31
CA LEU A 730 -11.23 35.33 -7.81
C LEU A 730 -11.37 36.73 -7.13
N TRP A 731 -12.12 36.80 -6.02
CA TRP A 731 -12.35 37.98 -5.15
C TRP A 731 -11.78 37.96 -3.70
N LYS A 732 -11.61 39.12 -3.01
CA LYS A 732 -10.94 39.40 -1.69
C LYS A 732 -11.75 40.41 -0.80
N SER A 733 -11.45 40.64 0.52
CA SER A 733 -12.24 41.30 1.65
C SER A 733 -11.77 41.21 3.19
N ASP A 734 -10.88 42.01 3.88
CA ASP A 734 -10.49 42.19 5.37
C ASP A 734 -11.45 42.41 6.61
N GLY A 735 -11.72 43.66 7.07
CA GLY A 735 -12.66 44.05 8.13
C GLY A 735 -14.12 44.51 7.80
N THR A 736 -14.53 44.94 6.58
CA THR A 736 -15.93 45.22 6.15
C THR A 736 -16.17 45.25 4.62
N GLY A 737 -17.40 45.19 4.08
CA GLY A 737 -17.67 45.32 2.62
C GLY A 737 -16.91 46.39 1.81
N ALA A 738 -16.36 47.42 2.47
CA ALA A 738 -15.35 48.34 1.94
C ALA A 738 -14.13 47.69 1.24
N GLY A 739 -14.02 46.37 1.18
CA GLY A 739 -13.06 45.72 0.32
C GLY A 739 -13.43 44.33 -0.16
N THR A 740 -14.71 44.04 -0.38
CA THR A 740 -15.12 42.98 -1.32
C THR A 740 -14.61 43.38 -2.70
N THR A 741 -13.52 42.82 -3.24
CA THR A 741 -12.94 43.31 -4.52
C THR A 741 -12.14 42.22 -5.27
N MET A 742 -11.68 42.43 -6.50
CA MET A 742 -11.33 41.37 -7.47
C MET A 742 -9.95 41.51 -8.06
N VAL A 743 -9.22 40.43 -8.12
CA VAL A 743 -7.79 40.64 -8.07
C VAL A 743 -7.11 39.99 -9.22
N LEU A 744 -7.75 39.37 -10.19
CA LEU A 744 -7.04 38.88 -11.37
C LEU A 744 -8.02 38.29 -12.36
N ASP A 745 -7.46 37.85 -13.48
CA ASP A 745 -8.07 37.05 -14.52
C ASP A 745 -7.03 36.00 -14.97
N ILE A 746 -7.14 34.68 -14.73
CA ILE A 746 -6.44 33.73 -15.65
C ILE A 746 -7.15 33.80 -17.01
N TYR A 747 -8.31 34.45 -17.11
CA TYR A 747 -8.85 34.78 -18.42
C TYR A 747 -9.25 36.26 -18.62
N PRO A 748 -8.41 37.07 -19.31
CA PRO A 748 -8.57 38.51 -19.44
C PRO A 748 -9.90 38.93 -20.03
N GLY A 749 -10.55 39.87 -19.36
CA GLY A 749 -11.86 40.36 -19.74
C GLY A 749 -12.92 39.27 -19.50
N VAL A 750 -13.96 39.24 -20.32
CA VAL A 750 -15.22 38.52 -20.03
C VAL A 750 -15.16 36.97 -20.04
N ARG A 751 -13.99 36.34 -19.95
CA ARG A 751 -13.84 34.88 -19.94
C ARG A 751 -13.60 34.37 -18.53
N SER A 752 -13.71 33.06 -18.36
CA SER A 752 -13.56 32.39 -17.06
C SER A 752 -12.44 31.37 -17.15
N SER A 753 -11.69 31.19 -16.07
CA SER A 753 -10.80 30.04 -15.91
C SER A 753 -11.23 29.14 -14.75
N THR A 754 -10.65 27.95 -14.71
CA THR A 754 -11.11 26.80 -13.92
C THR A 754 -10.07 26.44 -12.87
N ILE A 755 -10.50 26.28 -11.61
CA ILE A 755 -9.74 25.58 -10.56
C ILE A 755 -9.99 24.08 -10.64
N SER A 756 -8.92 23.30 -10.62
CA SER A 756 -8.88 21.97 -10.00
C SER A 756 -7.61 21.78 -9.15
N ASP A 757 -7.64 20.93 -8.11
CA ASP A 757 -6.46 20.23 -7.53
C ASP A 757 -5.53 20.95 -6.51
N HIS A 758 -5.97 21.17 -5.27
CA HIS A 758 -5.59 22.27 -4.37
C HIS A 758 -5.28 22.03 -2.84
N PHE A 759 -4.04 21.71 -2.38
CA PHE A 759 -3.72 21.25 -0.97
C PHE A 759 -2.81 22.08 0.05
N LEU A 760 -2.48 21.56 1.27
CA LEU A 760 -2.17 22.26 2.57
C LEU A 760 -0.80 22.09 3.39
N LYS A 761 0.24 23.01 3.48
CA LYS A 761 1.24 23.34 4.62
C LYS A 761 1.80 24.75 4.59
N ASP A 762 1.81 25.37 5.77
CA ASP A 762 2.39 26.69 6.03
C ASP A 762 2.12 27.64 4.86
N GLY A 763 0.82 27.75 4.58
CA GLY A 763 0.19 28.58 3.60
C GLY A 763 0.30 28.40 2.09
N ILE A 764 1.37 27.85 1.57
CA ILE A 764 1.79 27.93 0.15
C ILE A 764 0.77 27.35 -0.90
N ILE A 765 -0.20 28.12 -1.34
CA ILE A 765 -1.28 27.86 -2.33
C ILE A 765 -0.96 27.17 -3.72
N HIS A 766 -1.62 26.04 -4.16
CA HIS A 766 -1.50 25.11 -5.36
C HIS A 766 -2.81 24.70 -6.06
N PHE A 767 -2.88 24.59 -7.40
CA PHE A 767 -4.01 24.08 -8.22
C PHE A 767 -3.59 24.02 -9.72
N THR A 768 -4.29 23.27 -10.58
CA THR A 768 -4.14 23.28 -12.06
C THR A 768 -5.11 24.22 -12.78
N ALA A 769 -4.63 25.20 -13.56
CA ALA A 769 -5.47 26.15 -14.31
C ALA A 769 -5.18 26.24 -15.79
N ILE A 770 -6.18 26.70 -16.54
CA ILE A 770 -6.15 26.87 -17.98
C ILE A 770 -5.81 28.32 -18.33
N LYS A 771 -4.68 28.54 -19.02
CA LYS A 771 -4.29 29.81 -19.66
C LYS A 771 -4.49 29.68 -21.16
N GLY A 772 -5.30 30.58 -21.74
CA GLY A 772 -5.55 30.53 -23.17
C GLY A 772 -6.46 29.38 -23.55
N LEU A 773 -6.30 28.79 -24.73
CA LEU A 773 -7.32 27.90 -25.28
C LEU A 773 -7.32 26.48 -24.69
N ASP A 774 -6.15 25.86 -24.46
CA ASP A 774 -6.07 24.45 -24.05
C ASP A 774 -4.95 24.12 -23.04
N ASP A 775 -4.11 25.11 -22.64
CA ASP A 775 -2.93 24.82 -21.81
C ASP A 775 -3.22 24.87 -20.31
N TRP A 776 -3.22 23.68 -19.69
CA TRP A 776 -3.14 23.51 -18.25
C TRP A 776 -1.71 23.76 -17.79
N GLN A 777 -1.57 24.63 -16.82
CA GLN A 777 -0.37 24.72 -16.01
C GLN A 777 -0.80 24.39 -14.56
N LEU A 778 0.07 23.82 -13.74
CA LEU A 778 -0.07 23.97 -12.28
C LEU A 778 0.24 25.44 -11.94
N TRP A 779 -0.35 26.03 -10.90
CA TRP A 779 -0.03 27.39 -10.46
C TRP A 779 -0.33 27.60 -8.97
N ARG A 780 -0.07 28.81 -8.47
CA ARG A 780 -0.06 29.17 -7.03
C ARG A 780 -0.72 30.57 -6.78
N SER A 781 -1.36 31.02 -5.65
CA SER A 781 -1.30 32.47 -5.20
C SER A 781 -0.94 32.89 -3.75
N ASP A 782 -0.61 34.16 -3.46
CA ASP A 782 -0.14 34.67 -2.15
C ASP A 782 -1.17 35.39 -1.29
N GLY A 783 -1.99 36.15 -1.96
CA GLY A 783 -2.72 37.21 -1.32
C GLY A 783 -2.98 38.38 -2.25
N THR A 784 -2.01 38.70 -3.11
CA THR A 784 -1.76 40.10 -3.43
C THR A 784 -0.93 40.42 -4.65
N GLY A 785 -1.46 41.36 -5.44
CA GLY A 785 -0.88 42.26 -6.46
C GLY A 785 0.40 41.94 -7.27
N ASP A 786 1.43 41.35 -6.69
CA ASP A 786 2.77 41.24 -7.30
C ASP A 786 3.47 39.93 -7.00
N GLY A 787 2.82 39.08 -6.22
CA GLY A 787 3.16 37.69 -6.03
C GLY A 787 3.99 36.95 -7.07
N THR A 788 3.62 37.14 -8.34
CA THR A 788 2.54 36.33 -8.90
C THR A 788 2.68 36.11 -10.40
N TYR A 789 2.72 34.83 -10.87
CA TYR A 789 3.29 34.50 -12.21
C TYR A 789 3.36 33.02 -12.80
N PRO A 790 3.70 32.77 -14.12
CA PRO A 790 3.24 31.58 -14.94
C PRO A 790 4.07 30.26 -15.13
N LEU A 791 3.53 29.01 -15.04
CA LEU A 791 4.24 27.71 -14.83
C LEU A 791 5.37 27.12 -15.74
N THR A 792 6.17 27.97 -16.35
CA THR A 792 6.70 27.74 -17.69
C THR A 792 8.14 27.20 -17.74
N SER A 793 8.43 26.13 -16.98
CA SER A 793 9.49 25.17 -17.39
C SER A 793 9.00 23.73 -17.58
N ILE A 794 7.70 23.46 -17.40
CA ILE A 794 7.10 22.26 -18.00
C ILE A 794 7.19 22.42 -19.53
N PRO A 795 7.94 21.56 -20.26
CA PRO A 795 8.10 21.69 -21.69
C PRO A 795 6.89 21.06 -22.39
N THR A 796 5.99 21.90 -22.88
CA THR A 796 4.91 21.46 -23.77
C THR A 796 5.48 20.76 -25.00
N ASN A 797 4.82 19.70 -25.45
CA ASN A 797 5.15 19.03 -26.71
C ASN A 797 4.99 19.96 -27.93
N GLU A 798 5.49 19.52 -29.09
CA GLU A 798 5.53 20.29 -30.33
C GLU A 798 4.14 20.87 -30.70
N PRO A 799 4.05 22.05 -31.38
CA PRO A 799 2.81 22.81 -31.52
C PRO A 799 1.64 22.08 -32.20
N GLY A 800 0.81 21.40 -31.39
CA GLY A 800 -0.38 20.68 -31.84
C GLY A 800 -0.82 19.50 -30.97
N GLU A 801 0.03 19.00 -30.06
CA GLU A 801 -0.32 17.91 -29.13
C GLU A 801 -0.67 18.43 -27.72
N TYR A 802 -1.36 17.60 -26.93
CA TYR A 802 -2.13 18.04 -25.77
C TYR A 802 -1.27 18.44 -24.54
N SER A 803 -1.88 19.25 -23.69
CA SER A 803 -1.21 20.00 -22.61
C SER A 803 -0.67 19.13 -21.47
N ALA A 804 0.52 19.52 -21.02
CA ALA A 804 1.27 18.95 -19.91
C ALA A 804 0.60 19.25 -18.55
N ARG A 805 -0.51 18.54 -18.27
CA ARG A 805 -1.25 18.70 -17.02
C ARG A 805 -0.58 17.94 -15.88
N ALA A 806 -0.21 18.70 -14.86
CA ALA A 806 0.14 18.19 -13.55
C ALA A 806 -0.99 17.40 -12.88
N ARG A 807 -0.67 16.19 -12.44
CA ARG A 807 -1.61 15.27 -11.76
C ARG A 807 -0.98 14.71 -10.48
N ALA A 808 -1.81 14.06 -9.67
CA ALA A 808 -1.37 13.39 -8.45
C ALA A 808 -0.64 14.28 -7.45
N LEU A 809 -0.85 15.59 -7.44
CA LEU A 809 -0.17 16.49 -6.52
C LEU A 809 -0.39 15.95 -5.10
N ALA A 810 0.68 15.51 -4.50
CA ALA A 810 0.64 14.59 -3.38
C ALA A 810 1.38 15.24 -2.25
N SER A 811 0.72 15.56 -1.14
CA SER A 811 1.29 16.29 0.02
C SER A 811 2.86 16.20 0.17
N LEU A 812 3.88 17.03 -0.17
CA LEU A 812 5.22 16.80 0.38
C LEU A 812 6.31 17.82 0.66
N GLY A 813 7.12 17.38 1.62
CA GLY A 813 8.56 17.34 1.48
C GLY A 813 9.18 18.31 2.41
N PRO A 814 10.34 18.83 1.99
CA PRO A 814 10.04 19.86 0.98
C PRO A 814 10.50 19.87 -0.50
N TYR A 815 10.18 18.87 -1.33
CA TYR A 815 10.08 18.98 -2.82
C TYR A 815 8.76 18.38 -3.42
N VAL A 816 8.39 18.55 -4.71
CA VAL A 816 7.01 18.45 -5.27
C VAL A 816 6.88 17.33 -6.28
N VAL A 817 5.79 16.58 -6.21
CA VAL A 817 5.17 15.93 -7.34
C VAL A 817 4.20 16.71 -8.23
N PHE A 818 4.31 16.34 -9.48
CA PHE A 818 3.23 15.99 -10.37
C PHE A 818 3.63 14.73 -11.18
N THR A 819 2.70 13.89 -11.58
CA THR A 819 2.92 13.10 -12.82
C THR A 819 2.63 14.02 -13.99
N ASN A 820 3.42 13.97 -15.06
CA ASN A 820 3.31 14.95 -16.14
C ASN A 820 3.74 14.43 -17.51
N GLU A 821 2.98 14.81 -18.53
CA GLU A 821 3.23 14.53 -19.93
C GLU A 821 4.23 15.54 -20.53
N ASP A 822 5.36 15.07 -21.03
CA ASP A 822 6.27 15.82 -21.92
C ASP A 822 6.71 14.95 -23.12
N ARG A 823 7.83 15.24 -23.78
CA ARG A 823 8.33 14.45 -24.91
C ARG A 823 8.86 13.07 -24.53
N TYR A 824 9.05 12.81 -23.24
CA TYR A 824 9.44 11.51 -22.71
C TYR A 824 8.23 10.66 -22.28
N GLY A 825 7.00 11.15 -22.51
CA GLY A 825 5.77 10.51 -22.06
C GLY A 825 5.24 11.13 -20.77
N ARG A 826 4.28 10.47 -20.11
CA ARG A 826 3.87 10.86 -18.76
C ARG A 826 4.88 10.33 -17.76
N GLU A 827 6.00 11.04 -17.66
CA GLU A 827 7.02 10.74 -16.69
C GLU A 827 6.68 11.34 -15.34
N LEU A 828 7.62 11.12 -14.43
CA LEU A 828 7.55 11.68 -13.13
C LEU A 828 8.20 13.07 -13.10
N TRP A 829 7.50 14.05 -12.51
CA TRP A 829 7.80 15.47 -12.74
C TRP A 829 7.63 16.38 -11.54
N ARG A 830 8.58 17.31 -11.40
CA ARG A 830 9.15 17.55 -10.09
C ARG A 830 9.22 19.06 -9.73
N THR A 831 9.18 19.47 -8.44
CA THR A 831 9.29 20.91 -7.98
C THR A 831 9.91 21.30 -6.53
N ASP A 832 10.81 22.28 -6.24
CA ASP A 832 11.54 22.71 -4.94
C ASP A 832 11.30 24.02 -4.01
N GLY A 833 11.91 25.22 -4.24
CA GLY A 833 11.44 26.59 -3.91
C GLY A 833 11.06 27.58 -5.06
N THR A 834 11.64 27.40 -6.23
CA THR A 834 12.10 28.32 -7.28
C THR A 834 11.56 27.96 -8.69
N PRO A 835 11.56 28.78 -9.74
CA PRO A 835 11.17 28.49 -11.11
C PRO A 835 11.60 27.28 -11.96
N GLY A 836 12.75 27.35 -12.62
CA GLY A 836 12.91 26.70 -13.94
C GLY A 836 13.32 25.25 -13.91
N GLY A 837 13.42 24.68 -12.74
CA GLY A 837 13.72 23.27 -12.60
C GLY A 837 12.52 22.41 -12.74
N THR A 838 11.33 22.94 -13.04
CA THR A 838 10.11 22.13 -13.10
C THR A 838 10.40 21.17 -14.22
N ARG A 839 10.78 19.95 -13.83
CA ARG A 839 11.63 19.04 -14.61
C ARG A 839 11.24 17.61 -14.36
N MET A 840 11.74 16.75 -15.23
CA MET A 840 11.61 15.31 -15.12
C MET A 840 12.52 14.75 -14.02
N ILE A 841 12.28 13.49 -13.70
CA ILE A 841 12.89 12.81 -12.56
C ILE A 841 13.96 11.87 -12.98
N ASN A 842 13.54 10.96 -13.83
CA ASN A 842 14.34 10.07 -14.58
C ASN A 842 13.45 9.69 -15.77
N ASP A 843 14.08 9.34 -16.87
CA ASP A 843 13.43 8.81 -18.06
C ASP A 843 13.24 7.31 -17.79
N ILE A 844 12.34 6.95 -16.85
CA ILE A 844 12.38 5.62 -16.23
C ILE A 844 11.99 4.53 -17.23
N ASN A 845 11.19 4.89 -18.25
CA ASN A 845 10.90 4.06 -19.42
C ASN A 845 11.54 4.70 -20.67
N PRO A 846 12.83 4.43 -20.96
CA PRO A 846 13.66 5.38 -21.71
C PRO A 846 13.16 5.74 -23.12
N GLY A 847 12.86 7.03 -23.34
CA GLY A 847 12.43 7.59 -24.62
C GLY A 847 11.05 8.25 -24.51
N PRO A 848 10.19 8.22 -25.54
CA PRO A 848 8.82 8.76 -25.47
C PRO A 848 7.84 7.78 -24.79
N ALA A 849 8.36 6.76 -24.11
CA ALA A 849 7.56 5.71 -23.51
C ALA A 849 7.17 6.15 -22.09
N THR A 850 5.87 6.10 -21.82
CA THR A 850 5.36 6.54 -20.52
C THR A 850 5.67 5.49 -19.47
N SER A 851 6.45 5.84 -18.46
CA SER A 851 6.59 5.05 -17.24
C SER A 851 5.25 4.93 -16.52
N THR A 852 4.41 5.98 -16.51
CA THR A 852 3.12 6.03 -15.78
C THR A 852 1.91 5.33 -16.45
N PRO A 853 1.52 4.08 -16.11
CA PRO A 853 0.47 3.38 -16.84
C PRO A 853 -0.88 4.09 -16.72
N GLU A 854 -1.64 4.20 -17.80
CA GLU A 854 -2.87 5.00 -17.81
C GLU A 854 -4.02 4.41 -16.98
N TYR A 855 -3.90 3.15 -16.56
CA TYR A 855 -4.92 2.40 -15.82
C TYR A 855 -4.90 2.67 -14.31
N THR A 856 -3.99 3.52 -13.85
CA THR A 856 -3.76 3.86 -12.45
C THR A 856 -4.07 5.36 -12.27
N PRO A 857 -5.26 5.77 -11.79
CA PRO A 857 -5.63 7.19 -11.63
C PRO A 857 -4.93 7.78 -10.40
N GLN A 858 -4.47 9.05 -10.38
CA GLN A 858 -3.10 9.27 -9.84
C GLN A 858 -2.89 9.86 -8.39
N GLN A 859 -1.96 9.25 -7.60
CA GLN A 859 -1.41 9.53 -6.22
C GLN A 859 0.07 9.11 -6.12
N PHE A 860 0.78 9.67 -5.14
CA PHE A 860 1.97 9.07 -4.51
C PHE A 860 1.59 8.64 -3.10
N ALA A 861 2.33 7.78 -2.43
CA ALA A 861 2.16 7.58 -0.98
C ALA A 861 2.88 8.58 -0.10
N VAL A 862 2.70 8.48 1.25
CA VAL A 862 3.60 9.08 2.26
C VAL A 862 3.91 8.45 3.58
N LEU A 863 5.15 8.77 4.02
CA LEU A 863 5.71 8.89 5.37
C LEU A 863 7.25 8.88 5.26
N GLY A 864 8.08 9.05 6.27
CA GLY A 864 9.54 8.98 6.07
C GLY A 864 10.21 10.16 5.35
N SER A 865 10.97 10.00 4.26
CA SER A 865 11.39 11.15 3.40
C SER A 865 11.48 10.89 1.86
N LEU A 866 10.60 10.07 1.24
CA LEU A 866 10.91 9.12 0.12
C LEU A 866 9.78 8.10 -0.40
N ALA A 867 9.07 8.25 -1.56
CA ALA A 867 7.62 8.01 -2.04
C ALA A 867 7.14 6.60 -1.85
N TYR A 868 5.91 6.34 -2.29
CA TYR A 868 5.70 5.15 -3.09
C TYR A 868 4.96 5.52 -4.40
N ILE A 869 5.64 5.31 -5.54
CA ILE A 869 5.25 5.56 -6.93
C ILE A 869 6.08 4.73 -7.97
N ILE A 870 5.86 4.74 -9.32
CA ILE A 870 5.71 3.43 -10.06
C ILE A 870 6.12 3.36 -11.55
N ALA A 871 7.37 3.18 -11.94
CA ALA A 871 7.61 2.94 -13.35
C ALA A 871 7.16 1.53 -13.78
N ASP A 872 6.53 1.48 -14.95
CA ASP A 872 7.01 0.52 -15.94
C ASP A 872 8.37 1.02 -16.43
N ASP A 873 9.43 0.22 -16.30
CA ASP A 873 10.78 0.57 -16.78
C ASP A 873 11.08 0.03 -18.19
N GLY A 874 10.08 -0.58 -18.84
CA GLY A 874 10.22 -1.25 -20.13
C GLY A 874 10.98 -2.59 -20.10
N VAL A 875 11.39 -3.07 -18.92
CA VAL A 875 12.20 -4.29 -18.75
C VAL A 875 11.53 -5.33 -17.85
N ASN A 876 10.97 -4.89 -16.73
CA ASN A 876 10.30 -5.71 -15.72
C ASN A 876 8.78 -5.42 -15.68
N GLY A 877 8.36 -4.36 -16.38
CA GLY A 877 6.98 -3.89 -16.38
C GLY A 877 6.66 -2.98 -15.18
N ALA A 878 5.40 -2.57 -15.04
CA ALA A 878 4.98 -1.77 -13.88
C ALA A 878 5.11 -2.57 -12.57
N GLU A 879 5.98 -2.05 -11.71
CA GLU A 879 6.40 -2.50 -10.36
C GLU A 879 6.56 -1.26 -9.47
N LEU A 880 6.96 -1.37 -8.19
CA LEU A 880 7.29 -0.13 -7.46
C LEU A 880 8.53 0.47 -8.07
N TRP A 881 8.45 1.77 -8.27
CA TRP A 881 9.62 2.60 -8.38
C TRP A 881 9.83 3.50 -7.20
N GLN A 882 11.09 3.84 -7.06
CA GLN A 882 11.63 4.32 -5.83
C GLN A 882 11.19 5.88 -5.57
N THR A 883 11.68 7.07 -4.94
CA THR A 883 12.88 7.89 -4.34
C THR A 883 12.83 8.45 -2.92
N ASP A 884 13.79 9.32 -2.58
CA ASP A 884 14.14 10.12 -1.41
C ASP A 884 13.94 11.64 -1.62
N GLY A 885 13.75 12.02 -2.87
CA GLY A 885 13.64 13.37 -3.39
C GLY A 885 14.15 13.44 -4.82
N THR A 886 14.79 12.37 -5.33
CA THR A 886 15.91 12.47 -6.28
C THR A 886 16.22 11.29 -7.25
N GLU A 887 17.46 11.11 -7.79
CA GLU A 887 17.83 10.26 -8.97
C GLU A 887 18.82 9.07 -8.71
N ASP A 888 19.88 9.21 -7.90
CA ASP A 888 20.62 8.05 -7.33
C ASP A 888 19.71 7.32 -6.34
N GLY A 889 18.88 8.12 -5.67
CA GLY A 889 17.54 7.72 -5.39
C GLY A 889 16.76 7.42 -6.69
N THR A 890 17.15 6.45 -7.52
CA THR A 890 16.30 5.85 -8.57
C THR A 890 16.49 4.35 -8.70
N ARG A 891 15.54 3.53 -8.21
CA ARG A 891 15.49 2.07 -8.43
C ARG A 891 14.08 1.46 -8.22
N MET A 892 14.02 0.13 -8.16
CA MET A 892 12.85 -0.72 -7.93
C MET A 892 13.24 -1.90 -7.01
N VAL A 893 12.25 -2.58 -6.41
CA VAL A 893 12.41 -3.53 -5.28
C VAL A 893 13.33 -4.69 -5.58
N HIS A 894 12.97 -5.39 -6.65
CA HIS A 894 12.51 -6.79 -6.58
C HIS A 894 11.22 -6.80 -7.40
N ASP A 895 11.36 -7.00 -8.69
CA ASP A 895 10.21 -7.43 -9.50
C ASP A 895 9.48 -8.54 -8.74
N ILE A 896 8.17 -8.37 -8.62
CA ILE A 896 7.33 -9.16 -7.73
C ILE A 896 7.07 -10.57 -8.24
N THR A 897 7.17 -10.75 -9.55
CA THR A 897 6.91 -12.03 -10.21
C THR A 897 8.16 -12.92 -10.23
N GLY A 898 9.35 -12.31 -10.23
CA GLY A 898 10.64 -12.94 -10.50
C GLY A 898 10.93 -13.10 -12.00
N ASP A 899 10.16 -12.45 -12.87
CA ASP A 899 10.28 -12.49 -14.32
C ASP A 899 9.90 -11.14 -14.99
N PRO A 900 10.10 -10.93 -16.31
CA PRO A 900 9.81 -9.66 -16.99
C PRO A 900 8.33 -9.23 -17.07
N GLY A 901 7.42 -9.91 -16.37
CA GLY A 901 5.99 -9.65 -16.40
C GLY A 901 5.52 -8.70 -15.30
N SER A 902 5.08 -7.50 -15.68
CA SER A 902 4.47 -6.53 -14.76
C SER A 902 3.46 -7.18 -13.81
N SER A 903 3.73 -7.03 -12.52
CA SER A 903 2.82 -7.30 -11.42
C SER A 903 1.67 -6.29 -11.31
N LYS A 904 1.50 -5.45 -12.35
CA LYS A 904 0.31 -4.64 -12.70
C LYS A 904 -0.41 -4.10 -11.48
N PRO A 905 0.27 -3.22 -10.74
CA PRO A 905 -0.04 -3.12 -9.34
C PRO A 905 -1.24 -2.12 -9.22
N LEU A 906 -1.88 -1.77 -8.07
CA LEU A 906 -3.01 -0.78 -8.07
C LEU A 906 -3.44 -0.05 -6.76
N ASP A 907 -4.12 1.08 -6.96
CA ASP A 907 -4.88 2.04 -6.11
C ASP A 907 -4.52 2.43 -4.64
N LEU A 908 -3.25 2.31 -4.25
CA LEU A 908 -2.52 2.92 -3.11
C LEU A 908 -3.25 3.69 -1.98
N THR A 909 -2.90 3.49 -0.70
CA THR A 909 -3.15 4.53 0.33
C THR A 909 -2.17 4.42 1.53
N VAL A 910 -2.34 5.02 2.74
CA VAL A 910 -1.40 4.85 3.90
C VAL A 910 -1.88 4.58 5.42
N ILE A 911 -1.88 3.31 5.99
CA ILE A 911 -2.11 2.81 7.44
C ILE A 911 -0.95 2.15 8.23
N GLY A 912 -0.81 2.43 9.51
CA GLY A 912 0.22 1.92 10.44
C GLY A 912 1.62 2.31 9.97
N GLN A 913 2.64 2.63 10.76
CA GLN A 913 3.90 2.97 10.12
C GLN A 913 4.65 1.88 9.30
N LYS A 914 4.07 1.12 8.33
CA LYS A 914 4.64 0.31 7.22
C LYS A 914 3.58 0.15 6.08
N LEU A 915 3.92 -0.03 4.79
CA LEU A 915 2.98 0.07 3.62
C LEU A 915 2.50 -1.36 3.21
N TYR A 916 1.40 -1.45 2.46
CA TYR A 916 0.89 -2.48 1.52
C TYR A 916 0.13 -2.00 0.22
N PHE A 917 0.48 -2.35 -1.05
CA PHE A 917 -0.28 -2.02 -2.31
C PHE A 917 -0.62 -3.18 -3.33
N THR A 918 -1.57 -3.12 -4.30
CA THR A 918 -2.12 -4.28 -5.05
C THR A 918 -1.35 -4.95 -6.24
N ALA A 919 -0.20 -5.61 -6.08
CA ALA A 919 0.42 -6.35 -7.20
C ALA A 919 -0.21 -7.71 -7.56
N MET A 920 0.17 -8.28 -8.71
CA MET A 920 -0.27 -9.56 -9.29
C MET A 920 0.84 -10.54 -9.72
N THR A 921 0.55 -11.85 -9.65
CA THR A 921 1.36 -12.97 -10.17
C THR A 921 0.52 -13.94 -11.02
N GLU A 922 1.16 -14.71 -11.92
CA GLU A 922 0.47 -15.79 -12.66
C GLU A 922 -0.07 -16.92 -11.76
N ARG A 923 0.54 -17.13 -10.58
CA ARG A 923 0.16 -18.22 -9.67
C ARG A 923 -1.17 -17.97 -8.98
N GLU A 924 -1.45 -16.71 -8.69
CA GLU A 924 -2.46 -16.33 -7.70
C GLU A 924 -3.52 -15.38 -8.29
N GLY A 925 -3.12 -14.31 -9.01
CA GLY A 925 -3.93 -13.12 -9.38
C GLY A 925 -3.29 -11.82 -8.84
N ARG A 926 -3.96 -10.90 -8.09
CA ARG A 926 -3.65 -9.47 -7.67
C ARG A 926 -3.65 -8.94 -6.16
N GLU A 927 -3.58 -9.75 -5.07
CA GLU A 927 -4.10 -9.73 -3.62
C GLU A 927 -4.00 -8.51 -2.74
N TRP A 928 -3.70 -8.79 -1.50
CA TRP A 928 -3.35 -7.83 -0.46
C TRP A 928 -1.92 -8.36 0.02
N TYR A 929 -0.73 -7.58 0.07
CA TYR A 929 0.81 -7.64 -0.38
C TYR A 929 1.72 -6.91 0.67
N VAL A 930 2.54 -7.65 1.43
CA VAL A 930 2.95 -7.43 2.82
C VAL A 930 4.22 -6.60 3.19
N TYR A 931 4.43 -5.38 2.72
CA TYR A 931 5.72 -4.66 2.93
C TYR A 931 6.13 -4.15 4.31
N ASP A 932 7.43 -4.18 4.59
CA ASP A 932 7.93 -3.48 5.76
C ASP A 932 9.33 -2.85 5.71
N PRO A 933 9.47 -1.50 5.70
CA PRO A 933 10.76 -0.87 5.86
C PRO A 933 11.16 -0.75 7.35
N ALA A 934 10.95 -1.80 8.13
CA ALA A 934 11.83 -2.21 9.23
C ALA A 934 11.74 -3.65 9.72
N ALA A 935 10.91 -4.52 9.12
CA ALA A 935 11.02 -5.94 9.40
C ALA A 935 12.50 -6.34 9.29
N PRO A 936 13.02 -7.13 10.21
CA PRO A 936 14.28 -7.82 9.97
C PRO A 936 14.06 -8.70 8.75
N GLY A 937 14.89 -8.55 7.72
CA GLY A 937 14.72 -9.23 6.42
C GLY A 937 14.67 -10.75 6.49
N PRO A 938 14.40 -11.42 5.36
CA PRO A 938 14.18 -12.85 5.31
C PRO A 938 15.39 -13.61 5.92
N PRO A 939 15.16 -14.80 6.51
CA PRO A 939 16.22 -15.49 7.26
C PRO A 939 17.40 -15.86 6.36
N LEU A 940 18.62 -15.42 6.69
CA LEU A 940 19.78 -15.75 5.86
C LEU A 940 20.14 -17.23 6.03
N LEU A 941 20.05 -17.97 4.93
CA LEU A 941 20.36 -19.39 4.85
C LEU A 941 21.74 -19.63 4.23
N VAL A 942 22.60 -20.34 4.95
CA VAL A 942 23.86 -20.88 4.38
C VAL A 942 23.70 -22.38 4.23
N ASN A 943 23.66 -22.86 2.97
CA ASN A 943 23.71 -24.28 2.67
C ASN A 943 25.12 -24.83 2.95
N GLY A 944 25.28 -25.61 4.02
CA GLY A 944 26.52 -26.30 4.37
C GLY A 944 26.68 -27.67 3.70
N GLY A 945 25.71 -28.07 2.87
CA GLY A 945 25.67 -29.33 2.15
C GLY A 945 24.91 -30.43 2.90
N VAL A 946 24.52 -31.48 2.16
CA VAL A 946 24.01 -32.74 2.71
C VAL A 946 25.05 -33.83 2.48
N THR A 947 25.52 -34.45 3.55
CA THR A 947 26.46 -35.57 3.50
C THR A 947 25.72 -36.88 3.73
N ALA A 948 25.81 -37.83 2.81
CA ALA A 948 25.29 -39.18 3.02
C ALA A 948 26.10 -39.90 4.12
N THR A 949 25.43 -40.38 5.17
CA THR A 949 26.05 -41.06 6.31
C THR A 949 25.84 -42.58 6.27
N GLY A 950 24.96 -43.05 5.38
CA GLY A 950 24.70 -44.45 5.11
C GLY A 950 23.78 -44.60 3.89
N ARG A 951 23.47 -45.85 3.51
CA ARG A 951 22.62 -46.15 2.34
C ARG A 951 21.17 -45.67 2.49
N PHE A 952 20.71 -45.46 3.73
CA PHE A 952 19.35 -45.01 4.08
C PHE A 952 19.34 -43.71 4.90
N SER A 953 20.50 -43.05 5.09
CA SER A 953 20.65 -41.91 5.99
C SER A 953 21.61 -40.85 5.45
N ALA A 954 21.29 -39.58 5.71
CA ALA A 954 22.16 -38.46 5.43
C ALA A 954 22.11 -37.46 6.59
N THR A 955 22.94 -36.43 6.54
CA THR A 955 22.92 -35.33 7.49
C THR A 955 23.08 -34.03 6.73
N ALA A 956 22.06 -33.17 6.85
CA ALA A 956 22.09 -31.80 6.36
C ALA A 956 22.85 -30.93 7.36
N GLY A 957 23.72 -30.06 6.84
CA GLY A 957 24.41 -29.04 7.61
C GLY A 957 24.23 -27.66 6.98
N GLY A 958 24.38 -26.63 7.79
CA GLY A 958 24.26 -25.24 7.35
C GLY A 958 24.13 -24.30 8.53
N SER A 959 23.71 -23.07 8.27
CA SER A 959 23.28 -22.13 9.30
C SER A 959 22.05 -21.33 8.88
N VAL A 960 21.28 -20.92 9.89
CA VAL A 960 20.12 -20.04 9.76
C VAL A 960 20.41 -18.80 10.60
N ASN A 961 20.44 -17.62 10.00
CA ASN A 961 20.28 -16.37 10.74
C ASN A 961 18.79 -16.02 10.71
N ALA A 962 18.12 -15.97 11.86
CA ALA A 962 16.73 -15.54 11.96
C ALA A 962 16.56 -14.03 11.68
N ASN A 963 17.69 -13.33 11.54
CA ASN A 963 17.87 -11.91 11.24
C ASN A 963 17.36 -10.95 12.33
N GLY A 964 16.78 -11.47 13.42
CA GLY A 964 16.20 -10.71 14.53
C GLY A 964 14.76 -11.08 14.85
N SER A 965 14.07 -11.78 13.94
CA SER A 965 12.67 -12.18 14.09
C SER A 965 12.51 -13.70 14.24
N PRO A 966 11.54 -14.19 15.04
CA PRO A 966 11.19 -15.60 15.10
C PRO A 966 10.96 -16.17 13.68
N SER A 967 11.65 -17.28 13.39
CA SER A 967 11.66 -17.90 12.07
C SER A 967 11.22 -19.36 12.16
N LEU A 968 10.62 -19.88 11.09
CA LEU A 968 10.59 -21.32 10.82
C LEU A 968 11.62 -21.61 9.71
N ALA A 969 12.21 -22.81 9.76
CA ALA A 969 13.17 -23.25 8.75
C ALA A 969 13.03 -24.77 8.54
N SER A 970 13.20 -25.24 7.30
CA SER A 970 13.11 -26.65 6.94
C SER A 970 14.10 -27.01 5.83
N ILE A 971 14.29 -28.31 5.60
CA ILE A 971 14.91 -28.84 4.39
C ILE A 971 13.91 -29.70 3.63
N GLU A 972 13.69 -29.34 2.38
CA GLU A 972 12.88 -30.07 1.42
C GLU A 972 13.79 -30.95 0.55
N TYR A 973 13.46 -32.23 0.36
CA TYR A 973 14.27 -33.18 -0.40
C TYR A 973 13.46 -34.27 -1.10
N GLY A 974 13.95 -34.77 -2.24
CA GLY A 974 13.30 -35.84 -3.01
C GLY A 974 14.14 -36.33 -4.19
N ILE A 975 13.79 -37.49 -4.75
CA ILE A 975 14.36 -37.98 -6.01
C ILE A 975 13.77 -37.21 -7.19
N ASN A 976 12.48 -36.87 -7.13
CA ASN A 976 11.77 -36.07 -8.12
C ASN A 976 11.37 -34.69 -7.55
N HIS A 977 10.94 -33.79 -8.43
CA HIS A 977 10.30 -32.52 -8.09
C HIS A 977 8.79 -32.64 -8.39
N PRO A 978 7.86 -32.27 -7.48
CA PRO A 978 8.06 -31.61 -6.20
C PRO A 978 8.61 -32.54 -5.11
N TRP A 979 9.16 -31.92 -4.06
CA TRP A 979 9.90 -32.56 -2.97
C TRP A 979 9.08 -33.64 -2.25
N GLU A 980 9.64 -34.85 -2.20
CA GLU A 980 8.98 -36.05 -1.66
C GLU A 980 8.93 -36.06 -0.12
N HIS A 981 9.84 -35.31 0.52
CA HIS A 981 10.02 -35.21 1.96
C HIS A 981 10.34 -33.76 2.38
N SER A 982 9.96 -33.39 3.61
CA SER A 982 10.46 -32.20 4.30
C SER A 982 10.78 -32.55 5.76
N ALA A 983 11.71 -31.80 6.36
CA ALA A 983 12.07 -31.94 7.77
C ALA A 983 12.40 -30.57 8.40
N ASP A 984 11.80 -30.28 9.55
CA ASP A 984 12.01 -29.02 10.27
C ASP A 984 13.42 -28.91 10.84
N ILE A 985 14.02 -27.72 10.73
CA ILE A 985 15.29 -27.36 11.35
C ILE A 985 14.97 -26.79 12.74
N PRO A 986 15.39 -27.43 13.85
CA PRO A 986 15.08 -26.96 15.18
C PRO A 986 15.86 -25.68 15.52
N LEU A 987 15.13 -24.58 15.68
CA LEU A 987 15.65 -23.27 16.11
C LEU A 987 15.29 -23.02 17.60
N THR A 988 16.06 -22.20 18.30
CA THR A 988 15.69 -21.73 19.66
C THR A 988 15.05 -20.35 19.59
N PRO A 989 14.17 -19.98 20.54
CA PRO A 989 13.53 -18.65 20.56
C PRO A 989 14.53 -17.48 20.61
N ASP A 990 15.74 -17.72 21.13
CA ASP A 990 16.76 -16.72 21.38
C ASP A 990 17.79 -16.63 20.21
N ASN A 991 17.53 -17.30 19.08
CA ASN A 991 18.36 -17.23 17.87
C ASN A 991 18.22 -15.84 17.20
N GLY A 992 18.87 -14.81 17.76
CA GLY A 992 18.82 -13.43 17.26
C GLY A 992 19.52 -13.20 15.91
N SER A 993 20.01 -11.97 15.68
CA SER A 993 20.59 -11.48 14.42
C SER A 993 21.95 -12.11 14.00
N SER A 994 22.30 -13.28 14.54
CA SER A 994 23.53 -14.02 14.26
C SER A 994 23.24 -15.42 13.68
N ALA A 995 23.98 -15.81 12.65
CA ALA A 995 23.83 -17.12 11.99
C ALA A 995 24.10 -18.29 12.96
N THR A 996 23.06 -19.09 13.23
CA THR A 996 23.11 -20.26 14.11
C THR A 996 23.30 -21.53 13.29
N PRO A 997 24.35 -22.33 13.52
CA PRO A 997 24.59 -23.57 12.77
C PRO A 997 23.63 -24.68 13.18
N PHE A 998 23.24 -25.53 12.22
CA PHE A 998 22.41 -26.72 12.47
C PHE A 998 23.06 -27.99 11.90
N SER A 999 22.62 -29.14 12.42
CA SER A 999 22.94 -30.46 11.87
C SER A 999 21.71 -31.35 12.04
N LEU A 1000 21.10 -31.76 10.93
CA LEU A 1000 19.80 -32.43 10.91
C LEU A 1000 19.90 -33.79 10.19
N PRO A 1001 19.60 -34.92 10.84
CA PRO A 1001 19.60 -36.23 10.20
C PRO A 1001 18.38 -36.39 9.27
N LEU A 1002 18.63 -36.83 8.03
CA LEU A 1002 17.60 -37.15 7.04
C LEU A 1002 17.34 -38.65 7.02
N SER A 1003 16.10 -39.05 6.75
CA SER A 1003 15.64 -40.45 6.76
C SER A 1003 14.65 -40.70 5.61
N GLY A 1004 14.17 -41.94 5.46
CA GLY A 1004 13.31 -42.33 4.32
C GLY A 1004 14.07 -42.50 2.98
N LEU A 1005 15.40 -42.34 3.00
CA LEU A 1005 16.25 -42.41 1.81
C LEU A 1005 16.41 -43.85 1.30
N LEU A 1006 16.62 -44.00 -0.01
CA LEU A 1006 16.87 -45.29 -0.68
C LEU A 1006 18.33 -45.42 -1.14
N PRO A 1007 18.93 -46.62 -1.20
CA PRO A 1007 20.31 -46.83 -1.62
C PRO A 1007 20.55 -46.49 -3.09
N GLY A 1008 21.73 -45.94 -3.40
CA GLY A 1008 22.18 -45.64 -4.77
C GLY A 1008 21.31 -44.63 -5.51
N ARG A 1009 20.64 -43.72 -4.80
CA ARG A 1009 19.76 -42.68 -5.36
C ARG A 1009 20.34 -41.29 -5.14
N THR A 1010 20.25 -40.47 -6.17
CA THR A 1010 20.48 -39.02 -6.06
C THR A 1010 19.19 -38.37 -5.59
N TYR A 1011 19.31 -37.59 -4.51
CA TYR A 1011 18.27 -36.73 -3.98
C TYR A 1011 18.65 -35.28 -4.30
N HIS A 1012 17.69 -34.51 -4.78
CA HIS A 1012 17.75 -33.05 -4.83
C HIS A 1012 17.21 -32.48 -3.52
N TYR A 1013 17.73 -31.32 -3.09
CA TYR A 1013 17.28 -30.67 -1.87
C TYR A 1013 17.44 -29.14 -1.93
N ARG A 1014 16.67 -28.43 -1.11
CA ARG A 1014 16.88 -27.01 -0.79
C ARG A 1014 16.57 -26.75 0.68
N LEU A 1015 17.23 -25.75 1.27
CA LEU A 1015 16.82 -25.18 2.54
C LEU A 1015 15.75 -24.12 2.28
N THR A 1016 14.73 -24.04 3.12
CA THR A 1016 13.71 -23.00 3.11
C THR A 1016 13.56 -22.42 4.51
N ALA A 1017 13.29 -21.13 4.63
CA ALA A 1017 12.99 -20.48 5.90
C ALA A 1017 12.14 -19.23 5.70
N ASN A 1018 11.32 -18.90 6.68
CA ASN A 1018 10.51 -17.69 6.67
C ASN A 1018 10.43 -17.03 8.05
N ASN A 1019 10.34 -15.70 8.04
CA ASN A 1019 10.11 -14.86 9.21
C ASN A 1019 9.19 -13.69 8.85
N GLU A 1020 9.12 -12.74 9.78
CA GLU A 1020 8.34 -11.51 9.67
C GLU A 1020 8.72 -10.66 8.44
N GLY A 1021 9.97 -10.70 7.96
CA GLY A 1021 10.44 -9.96 6.78
C GLY A 1021 10.64 -10.78 5.50
N GLY A 1022 10.22 -12.04 5.44
CA GLY A 1022 10.14 -12.76 4.17
C GLY A 1022 10.50 -14.22 4.21
N ALA A 1023 10.53 -14.82 3.03
CA ALA A 1023 11.02 -16.17 2.80
C ALA A 1023 12.40 -16.14 2.12
N SER A 1024 13.26 -17.06 2.51
CA SER A 1024 14.52 -17.38 1.84
C SER A 1024 14.52 -18.84 1.42
N THR A 1025 15.07 -19.10 0.23
CA THR A 1025 15.37 -20.47 -0.21
C THR A 1025 16.78 -20.53 -0.80
N THR A 1026 17.48 -21.64 -0.59
CA THR A 1026 18.80 -21.84 -1.20
C THR A 1026 18.68 -22.40 -2.61
N SER A 1027 19.71 -22.20 -3.43
CA SER A 1027 19.87 -22.96 -4.67
C SER A 1027 19.77 -24.47 -4.42
N VAL A 1028 19.23 -25.19 -5.41
CA VAL A 1028 18.98 -26.63 -5.31
C VAL A 1028 20.31 -27.38 -5.33
N GLY A 1029 20.64 -28.00 -4.21
CA GLY A 1029 21.74 -28.94 -4.12
C GLY A 1029 21.31 -30.36 -4.51
N SER A 1030 22.28 -31.25 -4.63
CA SER A 1030 22.03 -32.70 -4.68
C SER A 1030 23.05 -33.48 -3.87
N PHE A 1031 22.67 -34.69 -3.47
CA PHE A 1031 23.57 -35.68 -2.86
C PHE A 1031 23.14 -37.08 -3.31
N THR A 1032 24.06 -38.03 -3.30
CA THR A 1032 23.78 -39.43 -3.69
C THR A 1032 24.05 -40.34 -2.50
N THR A 1033 23.08 -41.18 -2.13
CA THR A 1033 23.30 -42.25 -1.14
C THR A 1033 24.24 -43.31 -1.71
N PRO A 1034 25.12 -43.94 -0.91
CA PRO A 1034 25.91 -45.08 -1.38
C PRO A 1034 25.00 -46.17 -1.97
N PRO A 1035 25.42 -46.86 -3.04
CA PRO A 1035 24.71 -48.02 -3.55
C PRO A 1035 24.70 -49.15 -2.51
N ASN A 1036 23.79 -50.10 -2.70
CA ASN A 1036 23.81 -51.38 -2.01
C ASN A 1036 24.85 -52.30 -2.68
N SER A 1037 25.92 -52.67 -1.96
CA SER A 1037 26.90 -53.64 -2.46
C SER A 1037 26.35 -55.06 -2.34
N PRO A 1038 26.50 -55.94 -3.35
CA PRO A 1038 26.16 -57.35 -3.19
C PRO A 1038 27.03 -58.05 -2.13
N PRO A 1039 26.49 -59.04 -1.40
CA PRO A 1039 27.25 -59.79 -0.41
C PRO A 1039 28.35 -60.65 -1.05
N HIS A 1040 29.43 -60.88 -0.29
CA HIS A 1040 30.62 -61.63 -0.71
C HIS A 1040 30.69 -63.01 -0.04
N SER A 1041 31.48 -63.92 -0.62
CA SER A 1041 31.84 -65.22 -0.07
C SER A 1041 33.26 -65.61 -0.50
N ASP A 1042 34.02 -66.20 0.42
CA ASP A 1042 35.37 -66.73 0.15
C ASP A 1042 35.36 -68.02 -0.71
N GLY A 1043 34.18 -68.49 -1.14
CA GLY A 1043 33.99 -69.72 -1.89
C GLY A 1043 34.01 -70.98 -1.02
N GLY A 1044 34.07 -72.15 -1.65
CA GLY A 1044 34.06 -73.43 -0.92
C GLY A 1044 34.74 -74.58 -1.66
N LEU A 1045 35.87 -75.04 -1.14
CA LEU A 1045 36.52 -76.29 -1.57
C LEU A 1045 36.44 -77.34 -0.47
N PHE A 1046 35.66 -78.38 -0.71
CA PHE A 1046 35.43 -79.47 0.25
C PHE A 1046 35.84 -80.82 -0.34
N SER A 1047 35.91 -81.84 0.52
CA SER A 1047 36.18 -83.22 0.13
C SER A 1047 35.34 -84.18 0.95
N THR A 1048 34.89 -85.26 0.34
CA THR A 1048 34.15 -86.34 1.01
C THR A 1048 34.60 -87.71 0.52
N HIS A 1049 34.18 -88.76 1.23
CA HIS A 1049 34.41 -90.14 0.84
C HIS A 1049 33.29 -90.65 -0.07
N TYR A 1050 33.62 -91.69 -0.86
CA TYR A 1050 32.68 -92.36 -1.76
C TYR A 1050 31.34 -92.67 -1.07
N GLN A 1051 30.23 -92.29 -1.73
CA GLN A 1051 28.84 -92.39 -1.23
C GLN A 1051 28.54 -91.69 0.12
N THR A 1052 29.49 -90.98 0.72
CA THR A 1052 29.33 -90.29 2.01
C THR A 1052 28.79 -88.88 1.79
N ALA A 1053 27.64 -88.57 2.39
CA ALA A 1053 27.09 -87.22 2.36
C ALA A 1053 28.04 -86.22 3.05
N LEU A 1054 28.33 -85.11 2.38
CA LEU A 1054 28.92 -83.94 2.99
C LEU A 1054 27.79 -83.04 3.49
N SER A 1055 27.80 -82.64 4.75
CA SER A 1055 26.93 -81.58 5.28
C SER A 1055 27.80 -80.52 5.93
N THR A 1056 27.60 -79.24 5.57
CA THR A 1056 28.37 -78.11 6.09
C THR A 1056 27.46 -76.90 6.33
N GLY A 1057 27.74 -76.14 7.39
CA GLY A 1057 27.01 -74.91 7.70
C GLY A 1057 27.42 -73.76 6.78
N ILE A 1058 26.48 -72.87 6.42
CA ILE A 1058 26.76 -71.75 5.50
C ILE A 1058 27.87 -70.79 5.98
N ALA A 1059 28.16 -70.76 7.28
CA ALA A 1059 29.30 -70.02 7.84
C ALA A 1059 30.67 -70.51 7.33
N ALA A 1060 30.76 -71.73 6.78
CA ALA A 1060 32.00 -72.29 6.24
C ALA A 1060 32.42 -71.69 4.88
N PHE A 1061 31.60 -70.84 4.26
CA PHE A 1061 31.89 -70.17 2.97
C PHE A 1061 32.31 -68.69 3.14
N GLY A 1062 32.60 -68.22 4.36
CA GLY A 1062 33.05 -66.83 4.59
C GLY A 1062 32.03 -65.76 4.17
N ILE A 1063 30.73 -66.09 4.19
CA ILE A 1063 29.68 -65.19 3.70
C ILE A 1063 29.63 -63.94 4.57
N SER A 1064 29.82 -62.79 3.94
CA SER A 1064 29.82 -61.48 4.60
C SER A 1064 29.24 -60.43 3.67
N ASP A 1065 28.39 -59.56 4.21
CA ASP A 1065 27.88 -58.41 3.50
C ASP A 1065 28.77 -57.18 3.77
N PRO A 1066 29.18 -56.38 2.75
CA PRO A 1066 30.04 -55.21 2.94
C PRO A 1066 29.44 -54.12 3.86
N GLU A 1067 28.11 -54.04 3.95
CA GLU A 1067 27.38 -53.07 4.76
C GLU A 1067 26.67 -53.69 5.98
N GLY A 1068 26.77 -55.01 6.16
CA GLY A 1068 26.29 -55.76 7.33
C GLY A 1068 24.87 -56.31 7.22
N ASP A 1069 24.30 -56.39 6.02
CA ASP A 1069 22.93 -56.86 5.81
C ASP A 1069 22.71 -58.35 6.08
N ALA A 1070 21.43 -58.72 6.28
CA ALA A 1070 21.01 -60.10 6.44
C ALA A 1070 21.02 -60.85 5.10
N VAL A 1071 22.06 -61.66 4.87
CA VAL A 1071 22.23 -62.45 3.64
C VAL A 1071 21.39 -63.71 3.63
N THR A 1072 20.56 -63.86 2.59
CA THR A 1072 19.86 -65.10 2.23
C THR A 1072 20.71 -65.93 1.28
N VAL A 1073 20.82 -67.24 1.56
CA VAL A 1073 21.58 -68.20 0.74
C VAL A 1073 20.64 -69.11 -0.02
N THR A 1074 20.89 -69.32 -1.32
CA THR A 1074 20.12 -70.21 -2.20
C THR A 1074 21.04 -71.01 -3.12
N VAL A 1075 20.61 -72.19 -3.57
CA VAL A 1075 21.36 -72.97 -4.58
C VAL A 1075 20.78 -72.62 -5.95
N ALA A 1076 21.62 -72.11 -6.86
CA ALA A 1076 21.19 -71.65 -8.17
C ALA A 1076 21.39 -72.75 -9.23
N GLY A 1077 20.30 -73.12 -9.89
CA GLY A 1077 20.29 -74.21 -10.88
C GLY A 1077 19.70 -75.52 -10.32
N PRO A 1078 19.94 -76.67 -10.99
CA PRO A 1078 19.33 -77.93 -10.60
C PRO A 1078 19.94 -78.48 -9.30
N THR A 1079 19.09 -78.87 -8.36
CA THR A 1079 19.48 -79.60 -7.13
C THR A 1079 19.99 -81.03 -7.39
N SER A 1080 20.05 -81.44 -8.66
CA SER A 1080 20.80 -82.60 -9.14
C SER A 1080 21.93 -82.14 -10.07
N VAL A 1081 23.17 -82.30 -9.61
CA VAL A 1081 24.39 -82.05 -10.40
C VAL A 1081 24.98 -83.36 -10.92
N MET A 1082 26.08 -83.29 -11.67
CA MET A 1082 26.56 -84.40 -12.49
C MET A 1082 27.02 -85.59 -11.64
N GLY A 1083 27.57 -85.32 -10.45
CA GLY A 1083 28.06 -86.29 -9.48
C GLY A 1083 27.20 -86.49 -8.22
N GLY A 1084 26.14 -85.71 -7.99
CA GLY A 1084 25.34 -85.80 -6.77
C GLY A 1084 24.05 -84.98 -6.72
N SER A 1085 23.42 -84.93 -5.54
CA SER A 1085 22.25 -84.10 -5.26
C SER A 1085 22.48 -83.17 -4.07
N ILE A 1086 22.01 -81.93 -4.17
CA ILE A 1086 22.25 -80.85 -3.23
C ILE A 1086 20.93 -80.46 -2.55
N VAL A 1087 20.95 -80.30 -1.23
CA VAL A 1087 19.81 -79.79 -0.44
C VAL A 1087 20.32 -78.76 0.57
N LEU A 1088 19.68 -77.59 0.60
CA LEU A 1088 19.95 -76.54 1.60
C LEU A 1088 18.78 -76.51 2.60
N ASN A 1089 19.04 -76.92 3.84
CA ASN A 1089 18.05 -76.98 4.91
C ASN A 1089 18.55 -76.20 6.13
N SER A 1090 17.79 -75.19 6.58
CA SER A 1090 18.02 -74.48 7.86
C SER A 1090 19.49 -74.07 8.11
N GLY A 1091 20.13 -73.45 7.11
CA GLY A 1091 21.52 -72.98 7.19
C GLY A 1091 22.60 -74.07 7.04
N ASN A 1092 22.23 -75.32 6.74
CA ASN A 1092 23.18 -76.38 6.38
C ASN A 1092 22.98 -76.83 4.93
N LEU A 1093 24.07 -76.79 4.18
CA LEU A 1093 24.16 -77.27 2.81
C LEU A 1093 24.62 -78.74 2.83
N THR A 1094 23.82 -79.63 2.27
CA THR A 1094 24.11 -81.06 2.18
C THR A 1094 24.29 -81.48 0.72
N TYR A 1095 25.45 -82.04 0.38
CA TYR A 1095 25.75 -82.68 -0.90
C TYR A 1095 25.86 -84.19 -0.71
N GLN A 1096 24.99 -84.93 -1.39
CA GLN A 1096 24.97 -86.40 -1.42
C GLN A 1096 25.57 -86.88 -2.75
N PRO A 1097 26.74 -87.54 -2.75
CA PRO A 1097 27.28 -88.17 -3.95
C PRO A 1097 26.31 -89.22 -4.52
N LYS A 1098 26.15 -89.21 -5.83
CA LYS A 1098 25.42 -90.22 -6.61
C LYS A 1098 26.18 -91.55 -6.55
N ALA A 1099 25.45 -92.66 -6.44
CA ALA A 1099 26.06 -93.98 -6.43
C ALA A 1099 26.89 -94.21 -7.70
N GLY A 1100 28.18 -94.53 -7.53
CA GLY A 1100 29.14 -94.73 -8.62
C GLY A 1100 30.02 -93.51 -8.95
N PHE A 1101 29.75 -92.32 -8.39
CA PHE A 1101 30.56 -91.13 -8.69
C PHE A 1101 31.85 -91.04 -7.85
N SER A 1102 32.92 -90.59 -8.49
CA SER A 1102 34.19 -90.17 -7.86
C SER A 1102 34.91 -89.18 -8.77
N GLY A 1103 35.44 -88.09 -8.20
CA GLY A 1103 35.96 -86.93 -8.93
C GLY A 1103 35.54 -85.62 -8.27
N ALA A 1104 35.84 -84.49 -8.93
CA ALA A 1104 35.30 -83.19 -8.54
C ALA A 1104 33.88 -83.03 -9.10
N ASP A 1105 32.93 -82.61 -8.27
CA ASP A 1105 31.64 -82.06 -8.70
C ASP A 1105 31.56 -80.59 -8.29
N GLN A 1106 30.89 -79.75 -9.07
CA GLN A 1106 30.85 -78.30 -8.88
C GLN A 1106 29.42 -77.78 -9.04
N PHE A 1107 29.04 -76.82 -8.20
CA PHE A 1107 27.73 -76.18 -8.27
C PHE A 1107 27.77 -74.74 -7.74
N THR A 1108 26.89 -73.89 -8.28
CA THR A 1108 26.83 -72.47 -7.95
C THR A 1108 25.83 -72.21 -6.83
N VAL A 1109 26.25 -71.43 -5.84
CA VAL A 1109 25.43 -70.91 -4.74
C VAL A 1109 25.20 -69.42 -5.00
N SER A 1110 23.95 -68.97 -4.96
CA SER A 1110 23.59 -67.55 -5.05
C SER A 1110 23.28 -67.01 -3.67
N ILE A 1111 23.87 -65.86 -3.37
CA ILE A 1111 23.65 -65.10 -2.14
C ILE A 1111 23.02 -63.75 -2.47
N ALA A 1112 22.04 -63.36 -1.68
CA ALA A 1112 21.28 -62.12 -1.84
C ALA A 1112 21.15 -61.43 -0.49
N ASP A 1113 21.39 -60.13 -0.43
CA ASP A 1113 21.06 -59.31 0.75
C ASP A 1113 19.56 -59.03 0.85
N ALA A 1114 19.16 -58.28 1.88
CA ALA A 1114 17.76 -57.95 2.15
C ALA A 1114 17.17 -56.86 1.22
N TYR A 1115 17.98 -56.21 0.38
CA TYR A 1115 17.61 -55.04 -0.43
C TYR A 1115 17.84 -55.23 -1.94
N GLY A 1116 18.33 -56.40 -2.36
CA GLY A 1116 18.34 -56.85 -3.75
C GLY A 1116 19.71 -56.92 -4.42
N GLY A 1117 20.80 -56.65 -3.71
CA GLY A 1117 22.13 -56.98 -4.20
C GLY A 1117 22.31 -58.51 -4.21
N THR A 1118 22.87 -59.03 -5.31
CA THR A 1118 23.03 -60.47 -5.51
C THR A 1118 24.42 -60.79 -6.06
N SER A 1119 25.00 -61.87 -5.56
CA SER A 1119 26.23 -62.45 -6.11
C SER A 1119 26.14 -63.98 -6.12
N SER A 1120 27.14 -64.63 -6.68
CA SER A 1120 27.20 -66.09 -6.76
C SER A 1120 28.63 -66.59 -6.71
N PHE A 1121 28.84 -67.70 -6.02
CA PHE A 1121 30.13 -68.38 -5.93
C PHE A 1121 29.98 -69.87 -6.20
N ASP A 1122 31.03 -70.51 -6.69
CA ASP A 1122 31.05 -71.95 -6.90
C ASP A 1122 31.56 -72.71 -5.67
N VAL A 1123 30.87 -73.81 -5.35
CA VAL A 1123 31.31 -74.81 -4.39
C VAL A 1123 31.80 -76.03 -5.15
N THR A 1124 33.03 -76.45 -4.87
CA THR A 1124 33.65 -77.65 -5.43
C THR A 1124 33.76 -78.74 -4.37
N VAL A 1125 33.25 -79.93 -4.65
CA VAL A 1125 33.31 -81.09 -3.75
C VAL A 1125 34.08 -82.23 -4.42
N ASN A 1126 35.25 -82.55 -3.88
CA ASN A 1126 36.05 -83.69 -4.31
C ASN A 1126 35.57 -84.98 -3.64
N VAL A 1127 34.91 -85.85 -4.40
CA VAL A 1127 34.49 -87.19 -3.96
C VAL A 1127 35.63 -88.18 -4.18
N SER A 1128 36.32 -88.55 -3.11
CA SER A 1128 37.39 -89.55 -3.15
C SER A 1128 36.86 -90.96 -3.47
N GLY A 1129 37.60 -91.71 -4.28
CA GLY A 1129 37.20 -93.02 -4.78
C GLY A 1129 37.13 -94.12 -3.71
N ALA A 1130 36.37 -95.18 -3.99
CA ALA A 1130 36.16 -96.30 -3.08
C ALA A 1130 37.41 -97.18 -2.94
N PHE A 1131 38.10 -97.10 -1.79
CA PHE A 1131 39.21 -98.00 -1.45
C PHE A 1131 39.07 -98.56 -0.03
N GLY A 1132 39.32 -99.85 0.12
CA GLY A 1132 39.27 -100.54 1.42
C GLY A 1132 40.54 -100.36 2.25
N PHE A 1133 40.35 -100.28 3.56
CA PHE A 1133 41.20 -100.79 4.67
C PHE A 1133 42.63 -101.30 4.34
N ASN A 1134 43.71 -101.05 5.09
CA ASN A 1134 44.06 -100.22 6.28
C ASN A 1134 45.57 -100.53 6.59
N PRO A 1135 46.27 -100.09 7.67
CA PRO A 1135 46.01 -99.02 8.65
C PRO A 1135 47.22 -98.11 9.03
N ARG A 1136 46.95 -97.16 9.93
CA ARG A 1136 47.86 -96.45 10.88
C ARG A 1136 48.82 -95.35 10.37
N ALA A 1137 48.56 -94.15 10.90
CA ALA A 1137 49.46 -93.00 11.01
C ALA A 1137 50.39 -93.14 12.26
N PRO A 1138 51.28 -92.19 12.67
CA PRO A 1138 50.99 -90.75 12.81
C PRO A 1138 52.12 -89.76 12.40
N GLU A 1139 51.81 -88.48 12.67
CA GLU A 1139 52.68 -87.28 12.73
C GLU A 1139 53.22 -86.66 11.44
N ILE A 1140 53.05 -85.33 11.36
CA ILE A 1140 53.49 -84.44 10.28
C ILE A 1140 54.79 -83.77 10.74
N THR A 1141 55.80 -83.70 9.86
CA THR A 1141 56.97 -82.83 10.07
C THR A 1141 57.32 -82.14 8.76
N ILE A 1142 57.42 -80.81 8.81
CA ILE A 1142 57.79 -79.96 7.68
C ILE A 1142 59.27 -79.60 7.80
N GLN A 1143 60.07 -79.83 6.76
CA GLN A 1143 60.87 -78.76 6.14
C GLN A 1143 61.57 -79.19 4.83
N ALA A 1144 61.58 -78.27 3.87
CA ALA A 1144 62.19 -78.44 2.56
C ALA A 1144 63.70 -78.11 2.57
N ARG A 1145 64.41 -78.58 1.54
CA ARG A 1145 65.69 -78.02 1.06
C ARG A 1145 65.69 -78.05 -0.48
N GLY A 1146 66.20 -77.04 -1.19
CA GLY A 1146 66.82 -75.80 -0.72
C GLY A 1146 66.90 -74.73 -1.83
N SER A 1147 67.61 -73.62 -1.65
CA SER A 1147 68.62 -73.39 -0.60
C SER A 1147 68.90 -71.90 -0.30
N ASN A 1148 69.30 -71.62 0.96
CA ASN A 1148 70.05 -70.45 1.44
C ASN A 1148 69.33 -69.07 1.44
N LYS A 1149 69.54 -68.14 2.41
CA LYS A 1149 70.25 -68.18 3.72
C LYS A 1149 69.83 -66.99 4.64
N VAL A 1150 69.51 -67.26 5.90
CA VAL A 1150 69.97 -66.54 7.14
C VAL A 1150 69.54 -65.06 7.44
N ARG A 1151 68.61 -64.93 8.40
CA ARG A 1151 68.55 -64.06 9.63
C ARG A 1151 68.44 -62.50 9.61
N PHE A 1152 67.31 -62.05 10.19
CA PHE A 1152 67.08 -61.04 11.27
C PHE A 1152 67.27 -59.50 11.08
N ASN A 1153 66.21 -58.80 11.53
CA ASN A 1153 66.11 -57.46 12.16
C ASN A 1153 66.65 -56.20 11.45
N GLY A 1154 65.75 -55.23 11.19
CA GLY A 1154 66.11 -53.81 11.02
C GLY A 1154 65.10 -52.97 10.21
N ILE A 1155 64.47 -52.00 10.88
CA ILE A 1155 64.02 -50.72 10.30
C ILE A 1155 65.22 -49.77 10.57
N PRO A 1156 65.74 -48.94 9.62
CA PRO A 1156 64.96 -48.01 8.79
C PRO A 1156 65.44 -47.75 7.33
N ASP A 1157 64.75 -46.79 6.70
CA ASP A 1157 65.23 -45.79 5.71
C ASP A 1157 65.30 -46.06 4.20
N ARG A 1158 65.32 -44.92 3.48
CA ARG A 1158 65.27 -44.68 2.02
C ARG A 1158 66.72 -44.58 1.43
N PRO A 1159 67.03 -44.06 0.21
CA PRO A 1159 66.22 -43.60 -0.94
C PRO A 1159 66.76 -43.99 -2.37
N TYR A 1160 66.18 -43.41 -3.43
CA TYR A 1160 66.59 -43.35 -4.87
C TYR A 1160 66.46 -44.65 -5.72
N ARG A 1161 65.81 -44.76 -6.91
CA ARG A 1161 65.41 -43.90 -8.08
C ARG A 1161 66.33 -44.10 -9.31
N VAL A 1162 65.75 -44.10 -10.54
CA VAL A 1162 66.32 -43.69 -11.88
C VAL A 1162 66.52 -44.79 -12.99
N GLN A 1163 65.71 -44.69 -14.07
CA GLN A 1163 65.96 -45.02 -15.53
C GLN A 1163 66.20 -46.48 -16.05
N ARG A 1164 66.10 -46.83 -17.35
CA ARG A 1164 65.29 -46.41 -18.58
C ARG A 1164 65.73 -47.27 -19.81
N SER A 1165 65.08 -47.10 -20.99
CA SER A 1165 65.58 -47.40 -22.37
C SER A 1165 65.53 -48.88 -22.85
N VAL A 1166 65.43 -49.24 -24.16
CA VAL A 1166 65.12 -48.48 -25.40
C VAL A 1166 64.71 -49.42 -26.59
N ASP A 1167 63.91 -48.88 -27.52
CA ASP A 1167 63.60 -49.13 -28.97
C ASP A 1167 63.81 -50.47 -29.71
N LEU A 1168 62.94 -50.68 -30.74
CA LEU A 1168 63.33 -51.00 -32.14
C LEU A 1168 62.20 -50.61 -33.14
N ILE A 1169 62.50 -50.57 -34.46
CA ILE A 1169 61.81 -49.72 -35.50
C ILE A 1169 61.39 -50.55 -36.75
N PHE A 1170 60.91 -49.88 -37.84
CA PHE A 1170 60.82 -50.25 -39.28
C PHE A 1170 59.40 -50.64 -39.81
N TRP A 1171 58.86 -50.14 -40.95
CA TRP A 1171 59.31 -49.09 -41.91
C TRP A 1171 58.18 -48.60 -42.87
N ASP A 1172 58.32 -47.36 -43.40
CA ASP A 1172 58.07 -46.78 -44.76
C ASP A 1172 56.84 -47.12 -45.66
N ASP A 1173 56.37 -46.29 -46.63
CA ASP A 1173 56.32 -44.81 -46.83
C ASP A 1173 55.48 -44.43 -48.11
N ILE A 1174 55.22 -43.12 -48.33
CA ILE A 1174 55.14 -42.36 -49.62
C ILE A 1174 53.87 -42.28 -50.55
N GLU A 1175 53.69 -41.03 -51.05
CA GLU A 1175 53.00 -40.51 -52.28
C GLU A 1175 51.52 -40.05 -52.35
N THR A 1176 51.13 -39.43 -53.49
CA THR A 1176 50.31 -38.17 -53.54
C THR A 1176 49.27 -38.06 -54.68
N SER A 1177 48.56 -36.91 -54.74
CA SER A 1177 47.74 -36.30 -55.83
C SER A 1177 46.21 -36.55 -55.88
N SER A 1178 45.49 -35.61 -56.49
CA SER A 1178 44.03 -35.56 -56.74
C SER A 1178 43.71 -35.61 -58.26
N PRO A 1179 42.44 -35.73 -58.71
CA PRO A 1179 41.63 -34.51 -58.94
C PRO A 1179 40.07 -34.62 -58.82
N ASP A 1180 39.46 -33.46 -58.59
CA ASP A 1180 38.21 -32.85 -59.10
C ASP A 1180 36.93 -33.66 -59.48
N SER A 1181 35.78 -33.16 -58.99
CA SER A 1181 34.50 -32.99 -59.72
C SER A 1181 33.55 -32.03 -58.95
N GLU A 1182 32.61 -31.38 -59.63
CA GLU A 1182 31.88 -30.17 -59.15
C GLU A 1182 30.43 -30.40 -58.67
N GLY A 1183 29.83 -29.38 -58.01
CA GLY A 1183 28.43 -29.01 -58.30
C GLY A 1183 27.54 -28.39 -57.21
N LEU A 1184 27.55 -27.04 -57.09
CA LEU A 1184 26.38 -26.15 -56.78
C LEU A 1184 25.77 -26.24 -55.34
N LEU A 1185 25.32 -25.16 -54.65
CA LEU A 1185 25.04 -23.74 -54.99
C LEU A 1185 25.26 -22.77 -53.78
N ASP A 1186 25.96 -21.66 -54.05
CA ASP A 1186 25.79 -20.24 -53.65
C ASP A 1186 25.47 -19.71 -52.21
N PHE A 1187 26.39 -18.81 -51.77
CA PHE A 1187 26.26 -17.49 -51.08
C PHE A 1187 25.21 -17.26 -49.97
N THR A 1188 25.59 -16.79 -48.77
CA THR A 1188 26.03 -15.40 -48.47
C THR A 1188 26.43 -15.29 -46.96
N ASP A 1189 27.20 -14.31 -46.46
CA ASP A 1189 28.34 -13.52 -46.98
C ASP A 1189 29.07 -12.82 -45.78
N LEU A 1190 30.23 -12.20 -46.02
CA LEU A 1190 30.93 -11.18 -45.21
C LEU A 1190 31.53 -11.54 -43.82
N ASP A 1191 32.75 -12.08 -43.88
CA ASP A 1191 33.96 -11.71 -43.10
C ASP A 1191 34.27 -10.17 -43.26
N PRO A 1192 35.27 -9.48 -42.64
CA PRO A 1192 36.21 -9.73 -41.51
C PRO A 1192 36.20 -8.49 -40.51
N PRO A 1193 37.28 -7.98 -39.83
CA PRO A 1193 38.65 -8.49 -39.57
C PRO A 1193 39.25 -8.35 -38.14
N GLN A 1194 39.98 -9.40 -37.74
CA GLN A 1194 41.36 -9.41 -37.19
C GLN A 1194 41.82 -8.39 -36.11
N GLY A 1195 42.13 -8.88 -34.89
CA GLY A 1195 42.79 -8.10 -33.81
C GLY A 1195 44.07 -8.67 -33.15
N LYS A 1196 44.41 -9.95 -33.37
CA LYS A 1196 45.70 -10.66 -33.06
C LYS A 1196 46.50 -10.34 -31.76
N ALA A 1197 46.45 -11.29 -30.81
CA ALA A 1197 47.58 -11.82 -30.01
C ALA A 1197 48.32 -10.86 -29.01
N PHE A 1198 48.98 -11.31 -27.93
CA PHE A 1198 49.71 -12.57 -27.69
C PHE A 1198 49.55 -13.17 -26.27
N TYR A 1199 49.78 -14.49 -26.20
CA TYR A 1199 49.97 -15.37 -25.05
C TYR A 1199 50.77 -14.81 -23.84
N ARG A 1200 50.40 -15.25 -22.62
CA ARG A 1200 51.21 -16.25 -21.86
C ARG A 1200 50.38 -17.01 -20.81
N LEU A 1201 50.83 -18.23 -20.50
CA LEU A 1201 50.40 -19.15 -19.44
C LEU A 1201 50.73 -18.57 -18.03
N GLU A 1202 50.25 -19.08 -16.88
CA GLU A 1202 49.84 -20.46 -16.57
C GLU A 1202 48.88 -20.59 -15.35
N HIS A 1203 48.21 -21.75 -15.27
CA HIS A 1203 47.27 -22.31 -14.28
C HIS A 1203 47.72 -22.33 -12.79
N PRO A 1204 46.86 -22.70 -11.79
CA PRO A 1204 45.52 -23.34 -11.86
C PRO A 1204 44.36 -22.38 -12.11
#